data_AF-A0A8C3VMS2-F1
#
_entry.id   AF-A0A8C3VMS2-F1
#
_cell.length_a   1.000
_cell.length_b   1.000
_cell.length_c   1.000
_cell.angle_alpha   90.00
_cell.angle_beta   90.00
_cell.angle_gamma   90.00
#
_symmetry.space_group_name_H-M   'P 1'
#
loop_
_entity.id
_entity.type
_entity.pdbx_description
1 polymer ?
#
loop_
_entity_poly.entity_id
_entity_poly.type
_entity_poly.pdbx_seq_one_letter_code
_entity_poly.pdbx_strand_id
1 'polypeptide(L)'
;GEAIRQCLEYELAVARKGAHLKMFTAEEELSDAKNQLVELQGRFQRSKTGMKAKSVSSAVRTKKLEENIEAERAAHLASNFTSEIIQLRICELEEAVHVEKDRREEALSDLEMIKKEFKRLEYAYEKEKHNAQENLEKLNVLERECFSSNNQMKEVIEEKKKVIIDLSARLGNAEKSCGELQSELAMAKKHQVFLTETYENNMRELELLLDSFAMSGQRTAGTCEDKDKPLSCSVIETLRCTLTAYQNKLEDMSNEVTLAMFGSICIAFGLQQYIHFTCKKIEAQDNMADANKELNHLHAKCADRETLIETLKMELQDVQQCWEKEQVRATESENEVQKLTRAYQKDMEEKLTFLHSLYQHLIAGCVLIKQPEGILDRFSWPELCVVLQENVDALISDLNRANEKISHLEYVCKNKSNTMKELQQSQEDAFNKMAEQMKAQASCWQNEKKYLEQQYSGLLGEVHARAQEYQETAEKNKEKIYVLEKSQEKLALESISVKKMLTQFQKEHSSLLAACALLAGALYPLYGRLCAMSFQRDLLQDQVNVYELVNQKIRTLVHALSDDKENSQDEAKLKKRKSQGLIYVFRRAVIAVLAANRLRVLAQSSSSLFTWTNGLKEGIGIPVCVGESKGKRNLSKEDLDCMEALSWFASSNLLAAIISSVAELQNVAIGPTPSNRLCYPLLLNATRNSFSKLMDKLNVIMDTVPLDHSKHFTYLEKESLVQSLAHGLNKINTQALEAGLCDRISKSLQKQIFEFTQRFHTAEVERHSLRLQLAEFKSNLSEMKKEADKAQGLQEQLNMLKQKLFTHERFENVCEELNNALHREHQAQLLLNEQAQQLQELNNKLELQSSEEADKTQVLSESVKSLLEATMELRRRDRFLRQQNRLLTQLEQDKRRLSESIRDAESALCTAAKDRESIISHMKAVEDTLHKVRDQALLPCTAAATNDFTLELPKLHLETFSEEGLKGRPEAAAFQAVIQSFMEVYQLIVSRVEVLVRKPESLQLHIAALKSRLQTANLYEGDLTNGKSAFDVIFVI
;
A
#
# COMPACT_ATOMS: atom_id res chain seq x y z
N GLY A 1 -119.59 -51.35 140.04
CA GLY A 1 -120.05 -52.00 138.80
C GLY A 1 -120.18 -50.96 137.70
N GLU A 2 -121.40 -50.52 137.44
CA GLU A 2 -121.77 -49.72 136.25
C GLU A 2 -120.92 -48.46 135.99
N ALA A 3 -120.63 -47.66 137.02
CA ALA A 3 -119.85 -46.43 136.90
C ALA A 3 -118.42 -46.64 136.36
N ILE A 4 -117.79 -47.80 136.64
CA ILE A 4 -116.42 -48.09 136.19
C ILE A 4 -116.39 -48.39 134.69
N ARG A 5 -117.43 -49.06 134.17
CA ARG A 5 -117.55 -49.37 132.74
C ARG A 5 -117.74 -48.10 131.91
N GLN A 6 -118.57 -47.16 132.37
CA GLN A 6 -118.78 -45.89 131.68
C GLN A 6 -117.51 -45.01 131.65
N CYS A 7 -116.69 -44.99 132.71
CA CYS A 7 -115.39 -44.31 132.67
C CYS A 7 -114.43 -44.95 131.65
N LEU A 8 -114.33 -46.28 131.62
CA LEU A 8 -113.44 -46.99 130.68
C LEU A 8 -113.89 -46.85 129.21
N GLU A 9 -115.20 -46.85 128.94
CA GLU A 9 -115.73 -46.58 127.60
C GLU A 9 -115.45 -45.13 127.15
N TYR A 10 -115.53 -44.15 128.08
CA TYR A 10 -115.18 -42.76 127.81
C TYR A 10 -113.68 -42.58 127.52
N GLU A 11 -112.79 -43.14 128.34
CA GLU A 11 -111.34 -43.05 128.10
C GLU A 11 -110.92 -43.77 126.81
N LEU A 12 -111.52 -44.91 126.46
CA LEU A 12 -111.29 -45.56 125.17
C LEU A 12 -111.77 -44.72 123.98
N ALA A 13 -112.88 -44.00 124.11
CA ALA A 13 -113.35 -43.09 123.07
C ALA A 13 -112.42 -41.88 122.90
N VAL A 14 -111.92 -41.31 124.00
CA VAL A 14 -110.93 -40.22 123.97
C VAL A 14 -109.60 -40.68 123.38
N ALA A 15 -109.09 -41.86 123.78
CA ALA A 15 -107.86 -42.43 123.24
C ALA A 15 -107.96 -42.71 121.74
N ARG A 16 -109.08 -43.25 121.24
CA ARG A 16 -109.32 -43.44 119.80
C ARG A 16 -109.37 -42.12 119.04
N LYS A 17 -110.01 -41.08 119.58
CA LYS A 17 -110.01 -39.74 118.97
C LYS A 17 -108.60 -39.14 118.90
N GLY A 18 -107.81 -39.27 119.98
CA GLY A 18 -106.42 -38.81 120.02
C GLY A 18 -105.51 -39.55 119.05
N ALA A 19 -105.71 -40.86 118.86
CA ALA A 19 -104.98 -41.66 117.89
C ALA A 19 -105.31 -41.26 116.44
N HIS A 20 -106.59 -41.09 116.10
CA HIS A 20 -106.99 -40.63 114.77
C HIS A 20 -106.48 -39.22 114.42
N LEU A 21 -106.46 -38.31 115.40
CA LEU A 21 -105.95 -36.94 115.16
C LEU A 21 -104.46 -36.94 114.85
N LYS A 22 -103.66 -37.75 115.58
CA LYS A 22 -102.22 -37.93 115.32
C LYS A 22 -101.93 -38.62 113.99
N MET A 23 -102.82 -39.51 113.55
CA MET A 23 -102.69 -40.18 112.25
C MET A 23 -102.93 -39.19 111.10
N PHE A 24 -103.94 -38.33 111.21
CA PHE A 24 -104.20 -37.26 110.24
C PHE A 24 -103.04 -36.26 110.12
N THR A 25 -102.47 -35.79 111.24
CA THR A 25 -101.30 -34.89 111.18
C THR A 25 -100.08 -35.56 110.56
N ALA A 26 -99.87 -36.85 110.83
CA ALA A 26 -98.77 -37.60 110.22
C ALA A 26 -98.98 -37.86 108.72
N GLU A 27 -100.23 -38.05 108.27
CA GLU A 27 -100.57 -38.16 106.85
C GLU A 27 -100.41 -36.82 106.11
N GLU A 28 -100.71 -35.70 106.76
CA GLU A 28 -100.52 -34.34 106.23
C GLU A 28 -99.02 -34.00 106.11
N GLU A 29 -98.21 -34.25 107.16
CA GLU A 29 -96.75 -34.11 107.11
C GLU A 29 -96.10 -35.03 106.05
N LEU A 30 -96.59 -36.27 105.91
CA LEU A 30 -96.11 -37.20 104.88
C LEU A 30 -96.48 -36.73 103.46
N SER A 31 -97.65 -36.11 103.29
CA SER A 31 -98.09 -35.52 102.02
C SER A 31 -97.18 -34.35 101.62
N ASP A 32 -96.90 -33.44 102.55
CA ASP A 32 -96.03 -32.28 102.30
C ASP A 32 -94.58 -32.69 102.04
N ALA A 33 -94.02 -33.62 102.81
CA ALA A 33 -92.69 -34.17 102.55
C ALA A 33 -92.59 -34.81 101.16
N LYS A 34 -93.66 -35.49 100.71
CA LYS A 34 -93.74 -36.12 99.38
C LYS A 34 -93.86 -35.07 98.26
N ASN A 35 -94.61 -33.99 98.48
CA ASN A 35 -94.69 -32.86 97.55
C ASN A 35 -93.34 -32.14 97.41
N GLN A 36 -92.64 -31.87 98.53
CA GLN A 36 -91.29 -31.28 98.51
C GLN A 36 -90.27 -32.19 97.79
N LEU A 37 -90.34 -33.51 97.98
CA LEU A 37 -89.48 -34.46 97.29
C LEU A 37 -89.70 -34.42 95.77
N VAL A 38 -90.96 -34.38 95.32
CA VAL A 38 -91.32 -34.25 93.89
C VAL A 38 -90.84 -32.92 93.32
N GLU A 39 -90.94 -31.82 94.09
CA GLU A 39 -90.49 -30.51 93.63
C GLU A 39 -88.95 -30.44 93.50
N LEU A 40 -88.21 -30.97 94.48
CA LEU A 40 -86.74 -31.08 94.43
C LEU A 40 -86.29 -31.98 93.28
N GLN A 41 -86.97 -33.11 93.05
CA GLN A 41 -86.70 -33.99 91.92
C GLN A 41 -86.96 -33.27 90.59
N GLY A 42 -88.04 -32.47 90.48
CA GLY A 42 -88.31 -31.61 89.33
C GLY A 42 -87.24 -30.53 89.10
N ARG A 43 -86.76 -29.85 90.15
CA ARG A 43 -85.67 -28.88 90.09
C ARG A 43 -84.35 -29.53 89.67
N PHE A 44 -84.02 -30.71 90.20
CA PHE A 44 -82.84 -31.48 89.80
C PHE A 44 -82.91 -31.94 88.34
N GLN A 45 -84.05 -32.47 87.89
CA GLN A 45 -84.29 -32.82 86.48
C GLN A 45 -84.06 -31.62 85.55
N ARG A 46 -84.64 -30.45 85.87
CA ARG A 46 -84.50 -29.20 85.09
C ARG A 46 -83.06 -28.67 85.07
N SER A 47 -82.35 -28.74 86.20
CA SER A 47 -80.92 -28.38 86.26
C SER A 47 -80.09 -29.30 85.38
N LYS A 48 -80.32 -30.63 85.47
CA LYS A 48 -79.62 -31.65 84.68
C LYS A 48 -79.87 -31.53 83.18
N THR A 49 -81.11 -31.22 82.74
CA THR A 49 -81.40 -30.96 81.32
C THR A 49 -80.82 -29.62 80.87
N GLY A 50 -80.86 -28.58 81.71
CA GLY A 50 -80.24 -27.28 81.43
C GLY A 50 -78.71 -27.36 81.26
N MET A 51 -78.01 -28.11 82.13
CA MET A 51 -76.57 -28.34 81.98
C MET A 51 -76.24 -29.17 80.74
N LYS A 52 -77.03 -30.22 80.43
CA LYS A 52 -76.88 -30.97 79.17
C LYS A 52 -77.09 -30.09 77.94
N ALA A 53 -78.12 -29.26 77.91
CA ALA A 53 -78.38 -28.34 76.80
C ALA A 53 -77.26 -27.32 76.61
N LYS A 54 -76.72 -26.76 77.71
CA LYS A 54 -75.56 -25.85 77.68
C LYS A 54 -74.29 -26.57 77.18
N SER A 55 -74.03 -27.79 77.66
CA SER A 55 -72.90 -28.63 77.23
C SER A 55 -72.95 -29.00 75.75
N VAL A 56 -74.12 -29.38 75.24
CA VAL A 56 -74.34 -29.65 73.80
C VAL A 56 -74.20 -28.36 72.98
N SER A 57 -74.72 -27.23 73.46
CA SER A 57 -74.56 -25.93 72.77
C SER A 57 -73.10 -25.47 72.73
N SER A 58 -72.30 -25.72 73.77
CA SER A 58 -70.85 -25.46 73.73
C SER A 58 -70.12 -26.41 72.80
N ALA A 59 -70.44 -27.71 72.80
CA ALA A 59 -69.80 -28.70 71.94
C ALA A 59 -70.08 -28.47 70.45
N VAL A 60 -71.29 -28.02 70.09
CA VAL A 60 -71.61 -27.60 68.72
C VAL A 60 -70.84 -26.33 68.32
N ARG A 61 -70.63 -25.40 69.27
CA ARG A 61 -69.84 -24.17 69.03
C ARG A 61 -68.35 -24.46 68.86
N THR A 62 -67.76 -25.32 69.69
CA THR A 62 -66.35 -25.73 69.54
C THR A 62 -66.14 -26.46 68.22
N LYS A 63 -67.02 -27.41 67.88
CA LYS A 63 -66.93 -28.11 66.60
C LYS A 63 -67.05 -27.17 65.39
N LYS A 64 -67.94 -26.18 65.43
CA LYS A 64 -68.04 -25.19 64.34
C LYS A 64 -66.86 -24.21 64.29
N LEU A 65 -66.20 -23.94 65.42
CA LEU A 65 -64.93 -23.20 65.45
C LEU A 65 -63.78 -24.03 64.87
N GLU A 66 -63.70 -25.33 65.19
CA GLU A 66 -62.74 -26.27 64.59
C GLU A 66 -62.94 -26.38 63.07
N GLU A 67 -64.18 -26.57 62.59
CA GLU A 67 -64.52 -26.60 61.16
C GLU A 67 -64.13 -25.29 60.44
N ASN A 68 -64.32 -24.12 61.08
CA ASN A 68 -63.90 -22.83 60.52
C ASN A 68 -62.37 -22.69 60.50
N ILE A 69 -61.66 -23.05 61.58
CA ILE A 69 -60.19 -22.98 61.66
C ILE A 69 -59.55 -23.90 60.62
N GLU A 70 -60.11 -25.09 60.40
CA GLU A 70 -59.58 -26.03 59.41
C GLU A 70 -59.86 -25.57 57.97
N ALA A 71 -61.02 -24.96 57.71
CA ALA A 71 -61.29 -24.30 56.43
C ALA A 71 -60.35 -23.10 56.17
N GLU A 72 -60.04 -22.32 57.20
CA GLU A 72 -59.11 -21.19 57.11
C GLU A 72 -57.66 -21.66 56.89
N ARG A 73 -57.23 -22.74 57.53
CA ARG A 73 -55.95 -23.43 57.25
C ARG A 73 -55.88 -23.93 55.82
N ALA A 74 -56.94 -24.59 55.32
CA ALA A 74 -56.98 -25.07 53.95
C ALA A 74 -56.91 -23.93 52.92
N ALA A 75 -57.61 -22.82 53.17
CA ALA A 75 -57.54 -21.61 52.35
C ALA A 75 -56.15 -20.95 52.40
N HIS A 76 -55.52 -20.89 53.58
CA HIS A 76 -54.16 -20.37 53.73
C HIS A 76 -53.13 -21.23 52.99
N LEU A 77 -53.22 -22.56 53.09
CA LEU A 77 -52.34 -23.48 52.36
C LEU A 77 -52.52 -23.33 50.84
N ALA A 78 -53.76 -23.26 50.34
CA ALA A 78 -54.03 -23.02 48.93
C ALA A 78 -53.48 -21.66 48.44
N SER A 79 -53.60 -20.61 49.27
CA SER A 79 -53.01 -19.29 48.99
C SER A 79 -51.48 -19.34 48.98
N ASN A 80 -50.84 -20.08 49.89
CA ASN A 80 -49.38 -20.25 49.91
C ASN A 80 -48.89 -20.96 48.64
N PHE A 81 -49.49 -22.10 48.27
CA PHE A 81 -49.10 -22.79 47.04
C PHE A 81 -49.32 -21.93 45.79
N THR A 82 -50.39 -21.12 45.75
CA THR A 82 -50.63 -20.19 44.65
C THR A 82 -49.55 -19.09 44.61
N SER A 83 -49.13 -18.58 45.77
CA SER A 83 -48.03 -17.61 45.89
C SER A 83 -46.68 -18.20 45.48
N GLU A 84 -46.36 -19.44 45.88
CA GLU A 84 -45.13 -20.12 45.48
C GLU A 84 -45.08 -20.37 43.98
N ILE A 85 -46.19 -20.80 43.36
CA ILE A 85 -46.30 -20.97 41.90
C ILE A 85 -46.09 -19.63 41.18
N ILE A 86 -46.66 -18.54 41.70
CA ILE A 86 -46.46 -17.19 41.14
C ILE A 86 -44.99 -16.75 41.29
N GLN A 87 -44.36 -16.97 42.44
CA GLN A 87 -42.94 -16.64 42.66
C GLN A 87 -42.02 -17.44 41.74
N LEU A 88 -42.23 -18.76 41.61
CA LEU A 88 -41.48 -19.59 40.66
C LEU A 88 -41.65 -19.06 39.22
N ARG A 89 -42.86 -18.69 38.83
CA ARG A 89 -43.12 -18.15 37.49
C ARG A 89 -42.51 -16.77 37.25
N ILE A 90 -42.38 -15.95 38.30
CA ILE A 90 -41.63 -14.68 38.25
C ILE A 90 -40.14 -14.97 38.04
N CYS A 91 -39.54 -15.88 38.81
CA CYS A 91 -38.14 -16.27 38.63
C CYS A 91 -37.86 -16.81 37.22
N GLU A 92 -38.71 -17.70 36.69
CA GLU A 92 -38.59 -18.22 35.31
C GLU A 92 -38.65 -17.10 34.26
N LEU A 93 -39.51 -16.10 34.46
CA LEU A 93 -39.63 -14.95 33.56
C LEU A 93 -38.44 -13.98 33.68
N GLU A 94 -37.92 -13.76 34.89
CA GLU A 94 -36.72 -12.94 35.12
C GLU A 94 -35.47 -13.57 34.51
N GLU A 95 -35.32 -14.89 34.63
CA GLU A 95 -34.24 -15.67 34.03
C GLU A 95 -34.33 -15.67 32.50
N ALA A 96 -35.54 -15.89 31.93
CA ALA A 96 -35.77 -15.75 30.49
C ALA A 96 -35.48 -14.33 29.97
N VAL A 97 -35.86 -13.29 30.72
CA VAL A 97 -35.55 -11.88 30.39
C VAL A 97 -34.06 -11.58 30.52
N HIS A 98 -33.32 -12.28 31.38
CA HIS A 98 -31.86 -12.18 31.44
C HIS A 98 -31.20 -12.82 30.21
N VAL A 99 -31.56 -14.07 29.88
CA VAL A 99 -31.06 -14.75 28.67
C VAL A 99 -31.34 -13.95 27.40
N GLU A 100 -32.51 -13.31 27.31
CA GLU A 100 -32.87 -12.49 26.15
C GLU A 100 -32.12 -11.14 26.09
N LYS A 101 -31.74 -10.56 27.24
CA LYS A 101 -30.81 -9.40 27.26
C LYS A 101 -29.42 -9.81 26.78
N ASP A 102 -28.92 -10.96 27.24
CA ASP A 102 -27.57 -11.42 26.91
C ASP A 102 -27.46 -11.73 25.41
N ARG A 103 -28.46 -12.44 24.84
CA ARG A 103 -28.61 -12.62 23.38
C ARG A 103 -28.69 -11.30 22.61
N ARG A 104 -29.38 -10.29 23.17
CA ARG A 104 -29.48 -8.96 22.55
C ARG A 104 -28.13 -8.23 22.59
N GLU A 105 -27.35 -8.36 23.66
CA GLU A 105 -25.99 -7.80 23.72
C GLU A 105 -25.03 -8.50 22.76
N GLU A 106 -25.13 -9.82 22.62
CA GLU A 106 -24.41 -10.62 21.60
C GLU A 106 -24.77 -10.15 20.18
N ALA A 107 -26.06 -10.10 19.84
CA ALA A 107 -26.53 -9.62 18.53
C ALA A 107 -26.13 -8.16 18.23
N LEU A 108 -26.05 -7.29 19.25
CA LEU A 108 -25.54 -5.92 19.09
C LEU A 108 -24.02 -5.88 18.87
N SER A 109 -23.26 -6.76 19.52
CA SER A 109 -21.83 -6.93 19.28
C SER A 109 -21.56 -7.41 17.85
N ASP A 110 -22.31 -8.41 17.38
CA ASP A 110 -22.20 -8.94 16.01
C ASP A 110 -22.60 -7.90 14.97
N LEU A 111 -23.67 -7.14 15.21
CA LEU A 111 -24.05 -6.01 14.35
C LEU A 111 -22.93 -4.95 14.28
N GLU A 112 -22.25 -4.65 15.39
CA GLU A 112 -21.13 -3.71 15.39
C GLU A 112 -19.87 -4.30 14.73
N MET A 113 -19.63 -5.61 14.80
CA MET A 113 -18.60 -6.30 14.03
C MET A 113 -18.88 -6.23 12.52
N ILE A 114 -20.10 -6.61 12.08
CA ILE A 114 -20.55 -6.49 10.69
C ILE A 114 -20.43 -5.05 10.19
N LYS A 115 -20.79 -4.05 11.02
CA LYS A 115 -20.65 -2.62 10.69
C LYS A 115 -19.19 -2.16 10.57
N LYS A 116 -18.25 -2.79 11.28
CA LYS A 116 -16.81 -2.54 11.10
C LYS A 116 -16.30 -3.17 9.80
N GLU A 117 -16.75 -4.37 9.46
CA GLU A 117 -16.38 -5.01 8.19
C GLU A 117 -16.96 -4.29 6.98
N PHE A 118 -18.22 -3.81 7.02
CA PHE A 118 -18.76 -2.95 5.96
C PHE A 118 -17.91 -1.69 5.73
N LYS A 119 -17.41 -1.04 6.79
CA LYS A 119 -16.51 0.12 6.67
C LYS A 119 -15.14 -0.25 6.09
N ARG A 120 -14.62 -1.45 6.37
CA ARG A 120 -13.39 -1.97 5.76
C ARG A 120 -13.60 -2.27 4.27
N LEU A 121 -14.74 -2.88 3.93
CA LEU A 121 -15.14 -3.18 2.55
C LEU A 121 -15.35 -1.90 1.74
N GLU A 122 -16.03 -0.90 2.29
CA GLU A 122 -16.27 0.41 1.67
C GLU A 122 -14.95 1.17 1.43
N TYR A 123 -14.02 1.14 2.39
CA TYR A 123 -12.66 1.68 2.21
C TYR A 123 -11.87 0.92 1.14
N ALA A 124 -11.94 -0.41 1.11
CA ALA A 124 -11.29 -1.23 0.09
C ALA A 124 -11.88 -0.98 -1.31
N TYR A 125 -13.20 -0.80 -1.40
CA TYR A 125 -13.91 -0.48 -2.63
C TYR A 125 -13.53 0.90 -3.17
N GLU A 126 -13.56 1.96 -2.36
CA GLU A 126 -13.14 3.30 -2.82
C GLU A 126 -11.64 3.34 -3.18
N LYS A 127 -10.80 2.56 -2.48
CA LYS A 127 -9.39 2.39 -2.87
C LYS A 127 -9.26 1.69 -4.22
N GLU A 128 -9.98 0.59 -4.46
CA GLU A 128 -9.91 -0.14 -5.73
C GLU A 128 -10.50 0.68 -6.89
N LYS A 129 -11.54 1.47 -6.64
CA LYS A 129 -12.11 2.44 -7.58
C LYS A 129 -11.12 3.54 -7.94
N HIS A 130 -10.37 4.06 -6.97
CA HIS A 130 -9.29 5.01 -7.24
C HIS A 130 -8.14 4.36 -8.04
N ASN A 131 -7.71 3.15 -7.68
CA ASN A 131 -6.72 2.38 -8.44
C ASN A 131 -7.20 2.14 -9.89
N ALA A 132 -8.47 1.80 -10.08
CA ALA A 132 -9.07 1.54 -11.39
C ALA A 132 -9.10 2.81 -12.26
N GLN A 133 -9.41 3.97 -11.66
CA GLN A 133 -9.33 5.27 -12.32
C GLN A 133 -7.89 5.61 -12.73
N GLU A 134 -6.91 5.43 -11.82
CA GLU A 134 -5.49 5.67 -12.13
C GLU A 134 -4.98 4.73 -13.23
N ASN A 135 -5.43 3.47 -13.24
CA ASN A 135 -5.10 2.50 -14.28
C ASN A 135 -5.76 2.83 -15.62
N LEU A 136 -6.99 3.35 -15.63
CA LEU A 136 -7.66 3.85 -16.83
C LEU A 136 -6.92 5.07 -17.42
N GLU A 137 -6.45 5.99 -16.57
CA GLU A 137 -5.66 7.14 -16.98
C GLU A 137 -4.30 6.72 -17.58
N LYS A 138 -3.61 5.75 -16.95
CA LYS A 138 -2.38 5.14 -17.51
C LYS A 138 -2.64 4.45 -18.85
N LEU A 139 -3.74 3.71 -18.98
CA LEU A 139 -4.13 3.06 -20.24
C LEU A 139 -4.38 4.10 -21.34
N ASN A 140 -5.08 5.20 -21.04
CA ASN A 140 -5.33 6.31 -21.96
C ASN A 140 -4.04 7.08 -22.35
N VAL A 141 -3.00 7.06 -21.51
CA VAL A 141 -1.66 7.56 -21.88
C VAL A 141 -0.99 6.59 -22.87
N LEU A 142 -0.93 5.31 -22.53
CA LEU A 142 -0.31 4.27 -23.37
C LEU A 142 -1.00 4.12 -24.73
N GLU A 143 -2.33 4.26 -24.80
CA GLU A 143 -3.08 4.22 -26.06
C GLU A 143 -2.69 5.40 -26.97
N ARG A 144 -2.57 6.62 -26.41
CA ARG A 144 -2.12 7.80 -27.16
C ARG A 144 -0.66 7.68 -27.62
N GLU A 145 0.21 7.13 -26.79
CA GLU A 145 1.61 6.84 -27.16
C GLU A 145 1.69 5.80 -28.27
N CYS A 146 0.91 4.72 -28.18
CA CYS A 146 0.79 3.69 -29.21
C CYS A 146 0.25 4.27 -30.53
N PHE A 147 -0.79 5.11 -30.48
CA PHE A 147 -1.34 5.79 -31.66
C PHE A 147 -0.32 6.74 -32.30
N SER A 148 0.42 7.51 -31.49
CA SER A 148 1.50 8.39 -31.95
C SER A 148 2.63 7.59 -32.63
N SER A 149 3.13 6.53 -31.99
CA SER A 149 4.17 5.66 -32.53
C SER A 149 3.71 4.93 -33.81
N ASN A 150 2.44 4.54 -33.89
CA ASN A 150 1.87 3.91 -35.09
C ASN A 150 1.78 4.91 -36.26
N ASN A 151 1.44 6.17 -35.99
CA ASN A 151 1.44 7.22 -37.03
C ASN A 151 2.85 7.55 -37.51
N GLN A 152 3.84 7.68 -36.60
CA GLN A 152 5.25 7.80 -36.98
C GLN A 152 5.73 6.60 -37.81
N MET A 153 5.32 5.38 -37.44
CA MET A 153 5.65 4.17 -38.20
C MET A 153 5.02 4.18 -39.59
N LYS A 154 3.76 4.64 -39.74
CA LYS A 154 3.11 4.82 -41.06
C LYS A 154 3.84 5.83 -41.92
N GLU A 155 4.24 6.98 -41.37
CA GLU A 155 5.04 7.98 -42.09
C GLU A 155 6.37 7.41 -42.59
N VAL A 156 7.09 6.69 -41.73
CA VAL A 156 8.33 5.99 -42.10
C VAL A 156 8.06 4.92 -43.17
N ILE A 157 6.97 4.16 -43.08
CA ILE A 157 6.60 3.17 -44.10
C ILE A 157 6.31 3.84 -45.45
N GLU A 158 5.60 4.97 -45.49
CA GLU A 158 5.34 5.71 -46.73
C GLU A 158 6.63 6.34 -47.30
N GLU A 159 7.54 6.84 -46.46
CA GLU A 159 8.86 7.30 -46.91
C GLU A 159 9.68 6.14 -47.50
N LYS A 160 9.70 4.96 -46.84
CA LYS A 160 10.38 3.77 -47.36
C LYS A 160 9.75 3.26 -48.65
N LYS A 161 8.42 3.31 -48.81
CA LYS A 161 7.75 3.01 -50.08
C LYS A 161 8.21 3.94 -51.21
N LYS A 162 8.31 5.25 -50.97
CA LYS A 162 8.83 6.22 -51.96
C LYS A 162 10.27 5.88 -52.37
N VAL A 163 11.14 5.55 -51.41
CA VAL A 163 12.53 5.12 -51.69
C VAL A 163 12.57 3.80 -52.48
N ILE A 164 11.71 2.84 -52.17
CA ILE A 164 11.62 1.58 -52.94
C ILE A 164 11.18 1.86 -54.38
N ILE A 165 10.20 2.75 -54.60
CA ILE A 165 9.75 3.14 -55.95
C ILE A 165 10.90 3.79 -56.75
N ASP A 166 11.67 4.71 -56.15
CA ASP A 166 12.87 5.29 -56.80
C ASP A 166 13.91 4.22 -57.15
N LEU A 167 14.24 3.34 -56.20
CA LEU A 167 15.19 2.25 -56.42
C LEU A 167 14.72 1.26 -57.49
N SER A 168 13.43 0.92 -57.54
CA SER A 168 12.85 0.08 -58.59
C SER A 168 12.88 0.77 -59.97
N ALA A 169 12.63 2.07 -60.04
CA ALA A 169 12.75 2.82 -61.29
C ALA A 169 14.22 2.88 -61.79
N ARG A 170 15.17 3.08 -60.86
CA ARG A 170 16.61 3.06 -61.17
C ARG A 170 17.09 1.67 -61.56
N LEU A 171 16.59 0.61 -60.93
CA LEU A 171 16.88 -0.77 -61.30
C LEU A 171 16.37 -1.07 -62.72
N GLY A 172 15.11 -0.76 -63.03
CA GLY A 172 14.56 -0.96 -64.38
C GLY A 172 15.28 -0.15 -65.47
N ASN A 173 15.86 1.01 -65.13
CA ASN A 173 16.74 1.74 -66.05
C ASN A 173 18.11 1.05 -66.21
N ALA A 174 18.70 0.55 -65.13
CA ALA A 174 19.96 -0.21 -65.20
C ALA A 174 19.80 -1.55 -65.95
N GLU A 175 18.66 -2.23 -65.81
CA GLU A 175 18.31 -3.43 -66.58
C GLU A 175 18.19 -3.14 -68.08
N LYS A 176 17.57 -2.01 -68.47
CA LYS A 176 17.54 -1.57 -69.87
C LYS A 176 18.94 -1.32 -70.42
N SER A 177 19.78 -0.55 -69.71
CA SER A 177 21.16 -0.31 -70.13
C SER A 177 22.02 -1.58 -70.12
N CYS A 178 21.73 -2.55 -69.25
CA CYS A 178 22.36 -3.86 -69.29
C CYS A 178 21.94 -4.65 -70.55
N GLY A 179 20.66 -4.61 -70.94
CA GLY A 179 20.17 -5.18 -72.19
C GLY A 179 20.76 -4.52 -73.45
N GLU A 180 20.91 -3.19 -73.43
CA GLU A 180 21.60 -2.41 -74.47
C GLU A 180 23.07 -2.88 -74.59
N LEU A 181 23.82 -2.88 -73.48
CA LEU A 181 25.21 -3.37 -73.44
C LEU A 181 25.35 -4.85 -73.82
N GLN A 182 24.37 -5.70 -73.49
CA GLN A 182 24.35 -7.11 -73.89
C GLN A 182 24.11 -7.25 -75.40
N SER A 183 23.32 -6.36 -76.00
CA SER A 183 23.15 -6.29 -77.47
C SER A 183 24.41 -5.78 -78.17
N GLU A 184 25.09 -4.79 -77.61
CA GLU A 184 26.40 -4.32 -78.09
C GLU A 184 27.46 -5.41 -77.97
N LEU A 185 27.49 -6.16 -76.86
CA LEU A 185 28.38 -7.29 -76.66
C LEU A 185 28.09 -8.43 -77.66
N ALA A 186 26.82 -8.67 -78.01
CA ALA A 186 26.46 -9.64 -79.05
C ALA A 186 26.92 -9.16 -80.45
N MET A 187 26.83 -7.87 -80.74
CA MET A 187 27.38 -7.26 -81.96
C MET A 187 28.91 -7.33 -81.99
N ALA A 188 29.59 -7.06 -80.88
CA ALA A 188 31.03 -7.18 -80.74
C ALA A 188 31.50 -8.63 -80.87
N LYS A 189 30.78 -9.61 -80.31
CA LYS A 189 31.05 -11.04 -80.54
C LYS A 189 30.86 -11.44 -82.00
N LYS A 190 29.87 -10.92 -82.72
CA LYS A 190 29.75 -11.13 -84.17
C LYS A 190 30.94 -10.55 -84.94
N HIS A 191 31.41 -9.34 -84.57
CA HIS A 191 32.62 -8.75 -85.16
C HIS A 191 33.88 -9.56 -84.82
N GLN A 192 33.98 -10.10 -83.60
CA GLN A 192 35.07 -10.99 -83.21
C GLN A 192 35.07 -12.27 -84.02
N VAL A 193 33.90 -12.92 -84.20
CA VAL A 193 33.76 -14.12 -85.04
C VAL A 193 34.17 -13.83 -86.49
N PHE A 194 33.71 -12.71 -87.06
CA PHE A 194 34.13 -12.26 -88.40
C PHE A 194 35.64 -12.00 -88.51
N LEU A 195 36.25 -11.41 -87.47
CA LEU A 195 37.70 -11.19 -87.39
C LEU A 195 38.47 -12.50 -87.23
N THR A 196 37.98 -13.47 -86.46
CA THR A 196 38.62 -14.80 -86.36
C THR A 196 38.45 -15.61 -87.63
N GLU A 197 37.32 -15.50 -88.33
CA GLU A 197 37.10 -16.17 -89.61
C GLU A 197 37.97 -15.58 -90.73
N THR A 198 38.12 -14.25 -90.79
CA THR A 198 39.11 -13.62 -91.68
C THR A 198 40.55 -13.95 -91.28
N TYR A 199 40.87 -14.06 -89.99
CA TYR A 199 42.20 -14.47 -89.54
C TYR A 199 42.49 -15.95 -89.87
N GLU A 200 41.53 -16.86 -89.70
CA GLU A 200 41.65 -18.26 -90.12
C GLU A 200 41.78 -18.40 -91.64
N ASN A 201 41.01 -17.63 -92.42
CA ASN A 201 41.14 -17.64 -93.88
C ASN A 201 42.53 -17.13 -94.32
N ASN A 202 43.03 -16.04 -93.72
CA ASN A 202 44.39 -15.56 -93.95
C ASN A 202 45.46 -16.58 -93.52
N MET A 203 45.23 -17.32 -92.42
CA MET A 203 46.14 -18.40 -91.97
C MET A 203 46.10 -19.60 -92.93
N ARG A 204 44.94 -19.98 -93.46
CA ARG A 204 44.83 -21.04 -94.48
C ARG A 204 45.49 -20.63 -95.80
N GLU A 205 45.41 -19.37 -96.21
CA GLU A 205 46.20 -18.84 -97.34
C GLU A 205 47.71 -18.88 -97.06
N LEU A 206 48.14 -18.61 -95.83
CA LEU A 206 49.54 -18.74 -95.39
C LEU A 206 50.02 -20.19 -95.35
N GLU A 207 49.17 -21.13 -94.93
CA GLU A 207 49.45 -22.58 -94.96
C GLU A 207 49.55 -23.11 -96.40
N LEU A 208 48.63 -22.70 -97.29
CA LEU A 208 48.71 -23.01 -98.73
C LEU A 208 49.97 -22.42 -99.40
N LEU A 209 50.39 -21.23 -98.98
CA LEU A 209 51.67 -20.65 -99.40
C LEU A 209 52.86 -21.45 -98.86
N LEU A 210 52.84 -21.90 -97.61
CA LEU A 210 53.93 -22.69 -97.01
C LEU A 210 54.08 -24.08 -97.66
N ASP A 211 52.98 -24.77 -97.95
CA ASP A 211 53.00 -26.07 -98.64
C ASP A 211 53.56 -25.96 -100.08
N SER A 212 53.46 -24.79 -100.72
CA SER A 212 53.99 -24.57 -102.07
C SER A 212 55.53 -24.48 -102.16
N PHE A 213 56.23 -24.33 -101.03
CA PHE A 213 57.69 -24.10 -101.00
C PHE A 213 58.54 -25.29 -100.53
N ALA A 214 57.94 -26.45 -100.24
CA ALA A 214 58.61 -27.56 -99.56
C ALA A 214 59.27 -28.64 -100.48
N MET A 215 59.26 -28.51 -101.81
CA MET A 215 59.93 -29.47 -102.73
C MET A 215 60.63 -28.78 -103.91
N SER A 216 61.89 -29.22 -104.15
CA SER A 216 62.85 -28.96 -105.26
C SER A 216 62.44 -28.07 -106.48
N GLY A 217 63.31 -27.26 -107.07
CA GLY A 217 64.77 -27.21 -106.96
C GLY A 217 65.53 -27.40 -108.28
N GLN A 218 65.16 -26.74 -109.39
CA GLN A 218 66.05 -26.63 -110.59
C GLN A 218 65.81 -25.33 -111.40
N ARG A 219 66.81 -24.93 -112.20
CA ARG A 219 66.92 -23.62 -112.86
C ARG A 219 66.05 -23.45 -114.12
N THR A 220 65.46 -22.26 -114.32
CA THR A 220 65.66 -21.42 -115.52
C THR A 220 65.20 -19.95 -115.30
N ALA A 221 65.73 -19.05 -116.14
CA ALA A 221 65.71 -17.58 -116.06
C ALA A 221 64.35 -16.86 -115.95
N GLY A 222 64.33 -15.65 -115.34
CA GLY A 222 63.19 -14.72 -115.43
C GLY A 222 63.16 -13.49 -114.49
N THR A 223 64.10 -12.54 -114.64
CA THR A 223 63.99 -11.07 -114.34
C THR A 223 63.52 -10.49 -112.97
N CYS A 224 64.21 -9.40 -112.56
CA CYS A 224 63.95 -8.48 -111.42
C CYS A 224 62.54 -7.85 -111.39
N GLU A 225 62.03 -7.19 -110.33
CA GLU A 225 62.59 -6.23 -109.34
C GLU A 225 61.98 -6.44 -107.92
N ASP A 226 62.69 -6.32 -106.78
CA ASP A 226 63.12 -5.08 -106.06
C ASP A 226 61.91 -4.16 -105.76
N LYS A 227 61.37 -3.92 -104.54
CA LYS A 227 61.86 -3.89 -103.14
C LYS A 227 60.66 -4.12 -102.15
N ASP A 228 60.73 -4.09 -100.81
CA ASP A 228 61.79 -3.81 -99.81
C ASP A 228 61.49 -4.52 -98.46
N LYS A 229 62.28 -4.28 -97.39
CA LYS A 229 61.98 -4.64 -95.99
C LYS A 229 62.42 -3.50 -95.04
N PRO A 230 61.77 -3.32 -93.87
CA PRO A 230 62.41 -3.85 -92.66
C PRO A 230 61.45 -4.40 -91.59
N LEU A 231 61.86 -5.49 -90.93
CA LEU A 231 61.23 -5.96 -89.69
C LEU A 231 61.67 -5.09 -88.50
N SER A 232 60.73 -4.58 -87.70
CA SER A 232 60.99 -4.21 -86.28
C SER A 232 59.74 -4.00 -85.40
N CYS A 233 58.53 -3.90 -85.96
CA CYS A 233 57.36 -3.41 -85.19
C CYS A 233 56.50 -4.49 -84.49
N SER A 234 56.58 -5.78 -84.87
CA SER A 234 55.65 -6.80 -84.36
C SER A 234 55.84 -7.16 -82.88
N VAL A 235 57.08 -7.22 -82.38
CA VAL A 235 57.36 -7.67 -81.00
C VAL A 235 56.89 -6.68 -79.94
N ILE A 236 56.96 -5.37 -80.23
CA ILE A 236 56.53 -4.31 -79.31
C ILE A 236 55.00 -4.31 -79.15
N GLU A 237 54.27 -4.57 -80.24
CA GLU A 237 52.80 -4.57 -80.19
C GLU A 237 52.25 -5.80 -79.44
N THR A 238 52.88 -6.98 -79.59
CA THR A 238 52.53 -8.18 -78.78
C THR A 238 52.82 -7.98 -77.29
N LEU A 239 53.91 -7.29 -76.94
CA LEU A 239 54.22 -6.90 -75.57
C LEU A 239 53.24 -5.85 -75.01
N ARG A 240 52.76 -4.93 -75.85
CA ARG A 240 51.68 -4.01 -75.50
C ARG A 240 50.39 -4.76 -75.18
N CYS A 241 49.93 -5.63 -76.09
CA CYS A 241 48.68 -6.37 -75.94
C CYS A 241 48.70 -7.33 -74.75
N THR A 242 49.85 -7.93 -74.42
CA THR A 242 49.98 -8.73 -73.19
C THR A 242 50.01 -7.86 -71.93
N LEU A 243 50.65 -6.69 -71.95
CA LEU A 243 50.56 -5.72 -70.85
C LEU A 243 49.14 -5.20 -70.62
N THR A 244 48.39 -4.79 -71.66
CA THR A 244 46.98 -4.41 -71.49
C THR A 244 46.10 -5.58 -71.07
N ALA A 245 46.37 -6.81 -71.53
CA ALA A 245 45.65 -7.98 -71.04
C ALA A 245 45.90 -8.24 -69.54
N TYR A 246 47.15 -8.12 -69.06
CA TYR A 246 47.45 -8.21 -67.63
C TYR A 246 46.86 -7.04 -66.83
N GLN A 247 46.90 -5.83 -67.37
CA GLN A 247 46.36 -4.63 -66.73
C GLN A 247 44.84 -4.71 -66.59
N ASN A 248 44.13 -5.10 -67.65
CA ASN A 248 42.69 -5.37 -67.62
C ASN A 248 42.35 -6.52 -66.67
N LYS A 249 43.13 -7.60 -66.63
CA LYS A 249 42.89 -8.71 -65.71
C LYS A 249 43.13 -8.34 -64.24
N LEU A 250 43.99 -7.35 -63.98
CA LEU A 250 44.22 -6.79 -62.64
C LEU A 250 43.10 -5.79 -62.27
N GLU A 251 42.58 -5.04 -63.24
CA GLU A 251 41.35 -4.23 -63.11
C GLU A 251 40.14 -5.12 -62.83
N ASP A 252 39.95 -6.22 -63.54
CA ASP A 252 38.87 -7.19 -63.36
C ASP A 252 38.93 -7.88 -61.98
N MET A 253 40.11 -8.36 -61.56
CA MET A 253 40.27 -8.88 -60.20
C MET A 253 40.07 -7.80 -59.12
N SER A 254 40.45 -6.55 -59.39
CA SER A 254 40.16 -5.41 -58.50
C SER A 254 38.65 -5.14 -58.42
N ASN A 255 37.94 -5.25 -59.54
CA ASN A 255 36.50 -5.09 -59.61
C ASN A 255 35.77 -6.25 -58.91
N GLU A 256 36.20 -7.51 -59.09
CA GLU A 256 35.69 -8.65 -58.32
C GLU A 256 35.97 -8.50 -56.81
N VAL A 257 37.16 -8.03 -56.41
CA VAL A 257 37.48 -7.78 -55.00
C VAL A 257 36.63 -6.63 -54.43
N THR A 258 36.35 -5.57 -55.19
CA THR A 258 35.43 -4.52 -54.72
C THR A 258 33.99 -5.01 -54.62
N LEU A 259 33.52 -5.86 -55.54
CA LEU A 259 32.21 -6.53 -55.46
C LEU A 259 32.12 -7.49 -54.27
N ALA A 260 33.15 -8.28 -54.01
CA ALA A 260 33.25 -9.16 -52.83
C ALA A 260 33.33 -8.36 -51.52
N MET A 261 33.98 -7.20 -51.53
CA MET A 261 34.07 -6.29 -50.38
C MET A 261 32.74 -5.58 -50.12
N PHE A 262 32.00 -5.17 -51.17
CA PHE A 262 30.61 -4.71 -51.05
C PHE A 262 29.68 -5.83 -50.54
N GLY A 263 29.81 -7.05 -51.06
CA GLY A 263 29.08 -8.22 -50.56
C GLY A 263 29.36 -8.49 -49.08
N SER A 264 30.63 -8.39 -48.66
CA SER A 264 31.04 -8.54 -47.26
C SER A 264 30.47 -7.43 -46.37
N ILE A 265 30.41 -6.19 -46.84
CA ILE A 265 29.80 -5.06 -46.13
C ILE A 265 28.28 -5.24 -46.02
N CYS A 266 27.60 -5.68 -47.08
CA CYS A 266 26.17 -5.99 -47.07
C CYS A 266 25.83 -7.16 -46.13
N ILE A 267 26.65 -8.21 -46.11
CA ILE A 267 26.51 -9.34 -45.17
C ILE A 267 26.77 -8.86 -43.73
N ALA A 268 27.78 -8.03 -43.48
CA ALA A 268 28.04 -7.47 -42.15
C ALA A 268 26.87 -6.60 -41.66
N PHE A 269 26.30 -5.75 -42.51
CA PHE A 269 25.13 -4.93 -42.18
C PHE A 269 23.87 -5.77 -41.96
N GLY A 270 23.68 -6.82 -42.77
CA GLY A 270 22.61 -7.80 -42.61
C GLY A 270 22.72 -8.61 -41.31
N LEU A 271 23.92 -9.07 -40.95
CA LEU A 271 24.20 -9.72 -39.67
C LEU A 271 24.00 -8.77 -38.48
N GLN A 272 24.36 -7.49 -38.61
CA GLN A 272 24.15 -6.49 -37.57
C GLN A 272 22.65 -6.19 -37.37
N GLN A 273 21.85 -6.11 -38.44
CA GLN A 273 20.39 -6.04 -38.33
C GLN A 273 19.78 -7.33 -37.79
N TYR A 274 20.28 -8.49 -38.20
CA TYR A 274 19.81 -9.79 -37.70
C TYR A 274 20.07 -9.93 -36.20
N ILE A 275 21.26 -9.55 -35.71
CA ILE A 275 21.57 -9.54 -34.28
C ILE A 275 20.65 -8.54 -33.55
N HIS A 276 20.46 -7.33 -34.07
CA HIS A 276 19.55 -6.35 -33.46
C HIS A 276 18.09 -6.84 -33.39
N PHE A 277 17.59 -7.47 -34.46
CA PHE A 277 16.27 -8.09 -34.50
C PHE A 277 16.16 -9.29 -33.56
N THR A 278 17.22 -10.11 -33.47
CA THR A 278 17.25 -11.26 -32.55
C THR A 278 17.27 -10.82 -31.09
N CYS A 279 18.04 -9.78 -30.75
CA CYS A 279 18.02 -9.17 -29.42
C CYS A 279 16.64 -8.60 -29.07
N LYS A 280 16.01 -7.83 -29.98
CA LYS A 280 14.64 -7.33 -29.78
C LYS A 280 13.60 -8.45 -29.67
N LYS A 281 13.80 -9.58 -30.37
CA LYS A 281 12.94 -10.75 -30.26
C LYS A 281 13.09 -11.45 -28.90
N ILE A 282 14.31 -11.57 -28.39
CA ILE A 282 14.58 -12.12 -27.05
C ILE A 282 13.99 -11.19 -25.98
N GLU A 283 14.23 -9.88 -26.07
CA GLU A 283 13.67 -8.88 -25.17
C GLU A 283 12.13 -8.89 -25.17
N ALA A 284 11.49 -8.99 -26.35
CA ALA A 284 10.04 -9.15 -26.46
C ALA A 284 9.54 -10.52 -25.93
N GLN A 285 10.37 -11.56 -25.98
CA GLN A 285 10.04 -12.90 -25.50
C GLN A 285 10.17 -13.01 -23.97
N ASP A 286 11.15 -12.32 -23.36
CA ASP A 286 11.30 -12.18 -21.92
C ASP A 286 10.17 -11.30 -21.35
N ASN A 287 9.86 -10.17 -21.98
CA ASN A 287 8.71 -9.34 -21.63
C ASN A 287 7.37 -10.11 -21.73
N MET A 288 7.21 -10.96 -22.75
CA MET A 288 6.07 -11.89 -22.84
C MET A 288 6.06 -12.93 -21.72
N ALA A 289 7.22 -13.45 -21.32
CA ALA A 289 7.32 -14.41 -20.23
C ALA A 289 6.96 -13.78 -18.87
N ASP A 290 7.36 -12.53 -18.63
CA ASP A 290 7.02 -11.79 -17.41
C ASP A 290 5.56 -11.34 -17.39
N ALA A 291 5.01 -10.83 -18.49
CA ALA A 291 3.58 -10.56 -18.62
C ALA A 291 2.73 -11.83 -18.42
N ASN A 292 3.22 -12.99 -18.88
CA ASN A 292 2.55 -14.27 -18.65
C ASN A 292 2.67 -14.75 -17.18
N LYS A 293 3.72 -14.40 -16.44
CA LYS A 293 3.80 -14.63 -14.99
C LYS A 293 2.80 -13.75 -14.24
N GLU A 294 2.70 -12.46 -14.60
CA GLU A 294 1.68 -11.56 -14.02
C GLU A 294 0.26 -12.03 -14.34
N LEU A 295 -0.02 -12.44 -15.58
CA LEU A 295 -1.33 -12.98 -15.97
C LEU A 295 -1.69 -14.25 -15.16
N ASN A 296 -0.74 -15.17 -14.96
CA ASN A 296 -0.96 -16.36 -14.14
C ASN A 296 -1.13 -16.01 -12.65
N HIS A 297 -0.43 -14.99 -12.13
CA HIS A 297 -0.64 -14.49 -10.77
C HIS A 297 -2.03 -13.86 -10.61
N LEU A 298 -2.50 -13.09 -11.61
CA LEU A 298 -3.84 -12.53 -11.63
C LEU A 298 -4.92 -13.63 -11.73
N HIS A 299 -4.72 -14.67 -12.56
CA HIS A 299 -5.63 -15.83 -12.60
C HIS A 299 -5.70 -16.57 -11.26
N ALA A 300 -4.56 -16.82 -10.61
CA ALA A 300 -4.55 -17.42 -9.27
C ALA A 300 -5.31 -16.55 -8.26
N LYS A 301 -5.06 -15.24 -8.25
CA LYS A 301 -5.74 -14.28 -7.37
C LYS A 301 -7.24 -14.12 -7.69
N CYS A 302 -7.65 -14.35 -8.93
CA CYS A 302 -9.06 -14.45 -9.31
C CYS A 302 -9.70 -15.74 -8.77
N ALA A 303 -9.03 -16.89 -8.89
CA ALA A 303 -9.51 -18.14 -8.29
C ALA A 303 -9.62 -18.07 -6.76
N ASP A 304 -8.64 -17.44 -6.09
CA ASP A 304 -8.70 -17.16 -4.65
C ASP A 304 -9.90 -16.26 -4.28
N ARG A 305 -10.19 -15.24 -5.10
CA ARG A 305 -11.40 -14.40 -4.93
C ARG A 305 -12.69 -15.17 -5.23
N GLU A 306 -12.68 -16.09 -6.18
CA GLU A 306 -13.84 -16.88 -6.59
C GLU A 306 -14.22 -17.92 -5.52
N THR A 307 -13.23 -18.60 -4.92
CA THR A 307 -13.45 -19.48 -3.75
C THR A 307 -13.90 -18.70 -2.50
N LEU A 308 -13.40 -17.47 -2.29
CA LEU A 308 -13.92 -16.59 -1.25
C LEU A 308 -15.38 -16.20 -1.51
N ILE A 309 -15.77 -15.94 -2.77
CA ILE A 309 -17.16 -15.66 -3.15
C ILE A 309 -18.06 -16.88 -2.95
N GLU A 310 -17.60 -18.10 -3.24
CA GLU A 310 -18.35 -19.32 -2.91
C GLU A 310 -18.52 -19.51 -1.40
N THR A 311 -17.48 -19.23 -0.62
CA THR A 311 -17.54 -19.28 0.86
C THR A 311 -18.56 -18.27 1.41
N LEU A 312 -18.49 -17.02 0.95
CA LEU A 312 -19.46 -15.97 1.34
C LEU A 312 -20.89 -16.25 0.89
N LYS A 313 -21.08 -16.96 -0.25
CA LYS A 313 -22.41 -17.44 -0.68
C LYS A 313 -22.95 -18.52 0.25
N MET A 314 -22.11 -19.47 0.67
CA MET A 314 -22.48 -20.51 1.65
C MET A 314 -22.86 -19.89 2.99
N GLU A 315 -22.04 -18.96 3.51
CA GLU A 315 -22.34 -18.24 4.76
C GLU A 315 -23.64 -17.43 4.67
N LEU A 316 -23.89 -16.75 3.54
CA LEU A 316 -25.14 -16.03 3.31
C LEU A 316 -26.36 -16.97 3.30
N GLN A 317 -26.22 -18.17 2.72
CA GLN A 317 -27.27 -19.17 2.66
C GLN A 317 -27.56 -19.78 4.04
N ASP A 318 -26.53 -20.02 4.87
CA ASP A 318 -26.68 -20.47 6.25
C ASP A 318 -27.34 -19.39 7.12
N VAL A 319 -26.93 -18.13 7.00
CA VAL A 319 -27.58 -16.99 7.69
C VAL A 319 -29.04 -16.86 7.27
N GLN A 320 -29.37 -17.03 5.98
CA GLN A 320 -30.75 -17.02 5.50
C GLN A 320 -31.57 -18.16 6.12
N GLN A 321 -31.04 -19.39 6.17
CA GLN A 321 -31.73 -20.51 6.82
C GLN A 321 -31.92 -20.29 8.34
N CYS A 322 -30.94 -19.68 9.00
CA CYS A 322 -31.05 -19.33 10.42
C CYS A 322 -32.13 -18.26 10.65
N TRP A 323 -32.22 -17.26 9.78
CA TRP A 323 -33.29 -16.25 9.79
C TRP A 323 -34.67 -16.86 9.53
N GLU A 324 -34.81 -17.76 8.56
CA GLU A 324 -36.07 -18.48 8.29
C GLU A 324 -36.51 -19.32 9.51
N LYS A 325 -35.57 -20.01 10.17
CA LYS A 325 -35.84 -20.75 11.42
C LYS A 325 -36.27 -19.84 12.58
N GLU A 326 -35.68 -18.65 12.70
CA GLU A 326 -36.07 -17.67 13.72
C GLU A 326 -37.41 -17.01 13.41
N GLN A 327 -37.73 -16.79 12.13
CA GLN A 327 -39.05 -16.32 11.71
C GLN A 327 -40.15 -17.31 12.09
N VAL A 328 -39.92 -18.61 11.90
CA VAL A 328 -40.86 -19.66 12.35
C VAL A 328 -41.02 -19.60 13.88
N ARG A 329 -39.93 -19.60 14.65
CA ARG A 329 -39.97 -19.48 16.13
C ARG A 329 -40.71 -18.23 16.60
N ALA A 330 -40.51 -17.08 15.95
CA ALA A 330 -41.22 -15.85 16.25
C ALA A 330 -42.74 -16.03 16.08
N THR A 331 -43.19 -16.60 14.95
CA THR A 331 -44.63 -16.88 14.74
C THR A 331 -45.21 -17.91 15.71
N GLU A 332 -44.43 -18.91 16.13
CA GLU A 332 -44.84 -19.85 17.19
C GLU A 332 -45.02 -19.13 18.54
N SER A 333 -44.06 -18.28 18.91
CA SER A 333 -44.14 -17.47 20.14
C SER A 333 -45.33 -16.50 20.14
N GLU A 334 -45.63 -15.86 19.00
CA GLU A 334 -46.78 -14.96 18.84
C GLU A 334 -48.10 -15.73 18.98
N ASN A 335 -48.18 -16.94 18.42
CA ASN A 335 -49.34 -17.82 18.60
C ASN A 335 -49.56 -18.24 20.07
N GLU A 336 -48.49 -18.52 20.83
CA GLU A 336 -48.59 -18.81 22.27
C GLU A 336 -48.98 -17.56 23.09
N VAL A 337 -48.44 -16.38 22.78
CA VAL A 337 -48.88 -15.11 23.39
C VAL A 337 -50.35 -14.85 23.13
N GLN A 338 -50.84 -15.12 21.91
CA GLN A 338 -52.27 -15.01 21.59
C GLN A 338 -53.13 -16.04 22.36
N LYS A 339 -52.67 -17.28 22.57
CA LYS A 339 -53.37 -18.26 23.42
C LYS A 339 -53.45 -17.81 24.88
N LEU A 340 -52.33 -17.35 25.45
CA LEU A 340 -52.27 -16.82 26.82
C LEU A 340 -53.17 -15.59 26.99
N THR A 341 -53.21 -14.69 26.01
CA THR A 341 -54.08 -13.50 26.03
C THR A 341 -55.56 -13.89 26.07
N ARG A 342 -55.98 -14.88 25.27
CA ARG A 342 -57.36 -15.41 25.29
C ARG A 342 -57.70 -16.09 26.62
N ALA A 343 -56.75 -16.83 27.21
CA ALA A 343 -56.94 -17.47 28.52
C ALA A 343 -57.11 -16.43 29.64
N TYR A 344 -56.30 -15.36 29.65
CA TYR A 344 -56.42 -14.25 30.59
C TYR A 344 -57.75 -13.50 30.47
N GLN A 345 -58.21 -13.23 29.25
CA GLN A 345 -59.52 -12.61 29.02
C GLN A 345 -60.68 -13.46 29.59
N LYS A 346 -60.61 -14.78 29.44
CA LYS A 346 -61.59 -15.73 29.98
C LYS A 346 -61.60 -15.76 31.52
N ASP A 347 -60.43 -15.82 32.16
CA ASP A 347 -60.30 -15.75 33.63
C ASP A 347 -60.85 -14.43 34.20
N MET A 348 -60.64 -13.31 33.49
CA MET A 348 -61.21 -12.01 33.86
C MET A 348 -62.75 -12.00 33.81
N GLU A 349 -63.37 -12.60 32.78
CA GLU A 349 -64.83 -12.76 32.69
C GLU A 349 -65.40 -13.68 33.79
N GLU A 350 -64.71 -14.79 34.10
CA GLU A 350 -65.09 -15.71 35.18
C GLU A 350 -65.02 -15.04 36.57
N LYS A 351 -64.00 -14.22 36.82
CA LYS A 351 -63.90 -13.44 38.06
C LYS A 351 -64.97 -12.34 38.17
N LEU A 352 -65.30 -11.69 37.06
CA LEU A 352 -66.29 -10.60 37.03
C LEU A 352 -67.72 -11.13 37.22
N THR A 353 -68.03 -12.31 36.66
CA THR A 353 -69.30 -13.01 36.89
C THR A 353 -69.40 -13.55 38.33
N PHE A 354 -68.32 -14.08 38.91
CA PHE A 354 -68.28 -14.45 40.33
C PHE A 354 -68.61 -13.25 41.24
N LEU A 355 -67.96 -12.09 41.02
CA LEU A 355 -68.18 -10.88 41.83
C LEU A 355 -69.63 -10.38 41.75
N HIS A 356 -70.25 -10.46 40.56
CA HIS A 356 -71.65 -10.13 40.36
C HIS A 356 -72.59 -11.06 41.15
N SER A 357 -72.29 -12.36 41.22
CA SER A 357 -73.08 -13.32 42.01
C SER A 357 -73.01 -13.05 43.52
N LEU A 358 -71.86 -12.61 44.01
CA LEU A 358 -71.61 -12.34 45.43
C LEU A 358 -72.28 -11.03 45.88
N TYR A 359 -72.31 -10.02 45.01
CA TYR A 359 -73.07 -8.78 45.21
C TYR A 359 -74.59 -9.02 45.32
N GLN A 360 -75.15 -9.90 44.48
CA GLN A 360 -76.57 -10.31 44.55
C GLN A 360 -76.91 -11.00 45.90
N HIS A 361 -76.00 -11.81 46.44
CA HIS A 361 -76.20 -12.51 47.71
C HIS A 361 -76.23 -11.56 48.93
N LEU A 362 -75.40 -10.51 48.93
CA LEU A 362 -75.25 -9.61 50.06
C LEU A 362 -76.51 -8.75 50.32
N ILE A 363 -77.27 -8.45 49.26
CA ILE A 363 -78.49 -7.62 49.31
C ILE A 363 -79.66 -8.36 50.00
N ALA A 364 -79.61 -9.70 50.09
CA ALA A 364 -80.75 -10.51 50.52
C ALA A 364 -80.87 -10.79 52.04
N GLY A 365 -79.92 -10.38 52.88
CA GLY A 365 -79.73 -11.00 54.21
C GLY A 365 -79.45 -10.11 55.42
N CYS A 366 -80.34 -9.18 55.81
CA CYS A 366 -80.16 -8.35 57.03
C CYS A 366 -81.46 -8.00 57.80
N VAL A 367 -81.95 -8.89 58.68
CA VAL A 367 -82.81 -8.54 59.85
C VAL A 367 -82.62 -9.59 60.96
N LEU A 368 -82.37 -9.15 62.21
CA LEU A 368 -83.00 -9.66 63.47
C LEU A 368 -82.26 -9.18 64.74
N ILE A 369 -82.93 -8.37 65.56
CA ILE A 369 -82.70 -8.25 67.01
C ILE A 369 -84.04 -8.59 67.69
N LYS A 370 -84.05 -9.45 68.71
CA LYS A 370 -85.26 -9.82 69.46
C LYS A 370 -85.42 -8.95 70.73
N GLN A 371 -86.64 -8.48 70.98
CA GLN A 371 -87.06 -7.96 72.28
C GLN A 371 -87.40 -9.11 73.26
N PRO A 372 -87.38 -8.84 74.58
CA PRO A 372 -88.09 -9.62 75.58
C PRO A 372 -89.38 -8.90 76.06
N GLU A 373 -90.52 -9.59 75.96
CA GLU A 373 -91.70 -9.38 76.80
C GLU A 373 -91.34 -9.88 78.23
N GLY A 374 -91.89 -9.44 79.37
CA GLY A 374 -93.10 -8.71 79.75
C GLY A 374 -93.44 -9.11 81.20
N ILE A 375 -94.53 -8.59 81.79
CA ILE A 375 -95.06 -8.88 83.15
C ILE A 375 -94.40 -8.12 84.32
N LEU A 376 -95.07 -7.05 84.76
CA LEU A 376 -95.05 -6.55 86.14
C LEU A 376 -96.45 -6.00 86.47
N ASP A 377 -97.20 -6.65 87.37
CA ASP A 377 -98.33 -6.04 88.05
C ASP A 377 -98.37 -6.52 89.50
N ARG A 378 -98.58 -5.58 90.43
CA ARG A 378 -98.54 -5.70 91.90
C ARG A 378 -97.22 -6.17 92.53
N PHE A 379 -96.39 -5.19 92.89
CA PHE A 379 -95.37 -5.31 93.94
C PHE A 379 -95.76 -4.41 95.13
N SER A 380 -95.63 -4.91 96.35
CA SER A 380 -95.69 -4.07 97.56
C SER A 380 -94.36 -3.30 97.73
N TRP A 381 -94.39 -2.16 98.44
CA TRP A 381 -93.21 -1.32 98.62
C TRP A 381 -91.99 -2.07 99.21
N PRO A 382 -92.13 -2.99 100.18
CA PRO A 382 -91.01 -3.82 100.64
C PRO A 382 -90.43 -4.73 99.56
N GLU A 383 -91.27 -5.36 98.72
CA GLU A 383 -90.81 -6.22 97.62
C GLU A 383 -90.10 -5.39 96.53
N LEU A 384 -90.58 -4.18 96.26
CA LEU A 384 -89.90 -3.25 95.34
C LEU A 384 -88.53 -2.81 95.89
N CYS A 385 -88.42 -2.58 97.21
CA CYS A 385 -87.13 -2.31 97.86
C CYS A 385 -86.18 -3.51 97.81
N VAL A 386 -86.68 -4.74 97.96
CA VAL A 386 -85.85 -5.96 97.79
C VAL A 386 -85.38 -6.09 96.35
N VAL A 387 -86.27 -5.94 95.35
CA VAL A 387 -85.87 -5.98 93.93
C VAL A 387 -84.89 -4.86 93.58
N LEU A 388 -85.05 -3.66 94.14
CA LEU A 388 -84.08 -2.57 93.96
C LEU A 388 -82.73 -2.88 94.63
N GLN A 389 -82.72 -3.47 95.83
CA GLN A 389 -81.52 -3.90 96.53
C GLN A 389 -80.80 -5.01 95.75
N GLU A 390 -81.51 -6.03 95.27
CA GLU A 390 -80.97 -7.10 94.43
C GLU A 390 -80.38 -6.57 93.11
N ASN A 391 -81.04 -5.59 92.48
CA ASN A 391 -80.50 -4.94 91.28
C ASN A 391 -79.25 -4.09 91.59
N VAL A 392 -79.21 -3.38 92.73
CA VAL A 392 -78.03 -2.63 93.17
C VAL A 392 -76.87 -3.58 93.49
N ASP A 393 -77.12 -4.68 94.19
CA ASP A 393 -76.11 -5.68 94.53
C ASP A 393 -75.61 -6.42 93.27
N ALA A 394 -76.48 -6.68 92.29
CA ALA A 394 -76.09 -7.19 90.98
C ALA A 394 -75.22 -6.18 90.21
N LEU A 395 -75.59 -4.89 90.20
CA LEU A 395 -74.78 -3.83 89.58
C LEU A 395 -73.44 -3.63 90.28
N ILE A 396 -73.37 -3.74 91.60
CA ILE A 396 -72.10 -3.72 92.37
C ILE A 396 -71.25 -4.94 92.03
N SER A 397 -71.86 -6.13 91.89
CA SER A 397 -71.16 -7.35 91.48
C SER A 397 -70.59 -7.26 90.06
N ASP A 398 -71.36 -6.72 89.11
CA ASP A 398 -70.89 -6.50 87.75
C ASP A 398 -69.89 -5.34 87.63
N LEU A 399 -70.00 -4.30 88.47
CA LEU A 399 -68.99 -3.25 88.58
C LEU A 399 -67.66 -3.80 89.12
N ASN A 400 -67.69 -4.61 90.18
CA ASN A 400 -66.49 -5.28 90.72
C ASN A 400 -65.87 -6.21 89.67
N ARG A 401 -66.69 -7.02 88.98
CA ARG A 401 -66.26 -7.88 87.85
C ARG A 401 -65.66 -7.08 86.69
N ALA A 402 -66.17 -5.87 86.42
CA ALA A 402 -65.59 -4.97 85.44
C ALA A 402 -64.25 -4.40 85.92
N ASN A 403 -64.13 -4.06 87.20
CA ASN A 403 -62.91 -3.51 87.80
C ASN A 403 -61.77 -4.56 87.87
N GLU A 404 -62.10 -5.82 88.14
CA GLU A 404 -61.17 -6.96 88.01
C GLU A 404 -60.67 -7.13 86.57
N LYS A 405 -61.57 -7.02 85.58
CA LYS A 405 -61.20 -7.06 84.16
C LYS A 405 -60.31 -5.88 83.76
N ILE A 406 -60.59 -4.67 84.25
CA ILE A 406 -59.74 -3.49 84.03
C ILE A 406 -58.36 -3.73 84.63
N SER A 407 -58.28 -4.19 85.88
CA SER A 407 -57.01 -4.51 86.55
C SER A 407 -56.19 -5.57 85.79
N HIS A 408 -56.86 -6.61 85.26
CA HIS A 408 -56.20 -7.60 84.41
C HIS A 408 -55.73 -7.02 83.07
N LEU A 409 -56.53 -6.17 82.42
CA LEU A 409 -56.15 -5.49 81.18
C LEU A 409 -54.99 -4.50 81.40
N GLU A 410 -54.96 -3.75 82.50
CA GLU A 410 -53.85 -2.89 82.87
C GLU A 410 -52.56 -3.70 83.09
N TYR A 411 -52.65 -4.84 83.78
CA TYR A 411 -51.52 -5.77 83.90
C TYR A 411 -51.04 -6.28 82.54
N VAL A 412 -51.95 -6.73 81.66
CA VAL A 412 -51.61 -7.22 80.31
C VAL A 412 -51.01 -6.10 79.45
N CYS A 413 -51.55 -4.88 79.50
CA CYS A 413 -51.01 -3.71 78.80
C CYS A 413 -49.63 -3.32 79.31
N LYS A 414 -49.41 -3.37 80.64
CA LYS A 414 -48.10 -3.11 81.24
C LYS A 414 -47.08 -4.19 80.86
N ASN A 415 -47.48 -5.46 80.85
CA ASN A 415 -46.63 -6.56 80.42
C ASN A 415 -46.27 -6.44 78.93
N LYS A 416 -47.25 -6.13 78.07
CA LYS A 416 -47.03 -5.83 76.64
C LYS A 416 -46.14 -4.60 76.42
N SER A 417 -46.24 -3.57 77.27
CA SER A 417 -45.36 -2.39 77.20
C SER A 417 -43.93 -2.73 77.59
N ASN A 418 -43.72 -3.59 78.59
CA ASN A 418 -42.40 -4.07 78.97
C ASN A 418 -41.78 -4.94 77.86
N THR A 419 -42.51 -5.91 77.31
CA THR A 419 -42.00 -6.73 76.19
C THR A 419 -41.76 -5.91 74.93
N MET A 420 -42.53 -4.84 74.68
CA MET A 420 -42.26 -3.90 73.59
C MET A 420 -40.95 -3.13 73.81
N LYS A 421 -40.64 -2.71 75.04
CA LYS A 421 -39.36 -2.05 75.38
C LYS A 421 -38.18 -3.02 75.26
N GLU A 422 -38.32 -4.24 75.74
CA GLU A 422 -37.32 -5.30 75.60
C GLU A 422 -37.07 -5.62 74.12
N LEU A 423 -38.13 -5.68 73.30
CA LEU A 423 -38.02 -5.85 71.85
C LEU A 423 -37.31 -4.66 71.17
N GLN A 424 -37.63 -3.42 71.56
CA GLN A 424 -36.94 -2.22 71.05
C GLN A 424 -35.46 -2.22 71.44
N GLN A 425 -35.13 -2.53 72.71
CA GLN A 425 -33.77 -2.63 73.21
C GLN A 425 -32.99 -3.69 72.42
N SER A 426 -33.55 -4.90 72.27
CA SER A 426 -32.96 -5.99 71.49
C SER A 426 -32.80 -5.64 70.01
N GLN A 427 -33.71 -4.85 69.44
CA GLN A 427 -33.63 -4.37 68.07
C GLN A 427 -32.51 -3.33 67.90
N GLU A 428 -32.36 -2.41 68.85
CA GLU A 428 -31.31 -1.40 68.86
C GLU A 428 -29.92 -2.02 69.07
N ASP A 429 -29.80 -3.01 69.96
CA ASP A 429 -28.58 -3.81 70.13
C ASP A 429 -28.22 -4.60 68.87
N ALA A 430 -29.22 -5.18 68.18
CA ALA A 430 -29.03 -5.85 66.89
C ALA A 430 -28.57 -4.87 65.78
N PHE A 431 -29.12 -3.65 65.74
CA PHE A 431 -28.67 -2.60 64.82
C PHE A 431 -27.25 -2.13 65.14
N ASN A 432 -26.89 -1.95 66.42
CA ASN A 432 -25.53 -1.60 66.82
C ASN A 432 -24.51 -2.68 66.40
N LYS A 433 -24.83 -3.96 66.65
CA LYS A 433 -24.04 -5.11 66.21
C LYS A 433 -23.91 -5.19 64.69
N MET A 434 -24.99 -4.92 63.95
CA MET A 434 -24.96 -4.84 62.48
C MET A 434 -24.11 -3.65 61.98
N ALA A 435 -24.15 -2.50 62.67
CA ALA A 435 -23.33 -1.34 62.35
C ALA A 435 -21.83 -1.58 62.61
N GLU A 436 -21.48 -2.35 63.64
CA GLU A 436 -20.11 -2.80 63.88
C GLU A 436 -19.64 -3.80 62.82
N GLN A 437 -20.48 -4.77 62.43
CA GLN A 437 -20.19 -5.69 61.32
C GLN A 437 -19.99 -4.94 59.99
N MET A 438 -20.85 -3.96 59.68
CA MET A 438 -20.70 -3.09 58.51
C MET A 438 -19.39 -2.28 58.55
N LYS A 439 -18.98 -1.75 59.71
CA LYS A 439 -17.68 -1.09 59.88
C LYS A 439 -16.51 -2.05 59.68
N ALA A 440 -16.60 -3.27 60.20
CA ALA A 440 -15.57 -4.29 60.02
C ALA A 440 -15.46 -4.70 58.53
N GLN A 441 -16.58 -4.94 57.84
CA GLN A 441 -16.64 -5.23 56.42
C GLN A 441 -16.07 -4.08 55.56
N ALA A 442 -16.47 -2.83 55.85
CA ALA A 442 -15.91 -1.66 55.20
C ALA A 442 -14.40 -1.53 55.41
N SER A 443 -13.88 -1.86 56.60
CA SER A 443 -12.43 -1.88 56.86
C SER A 443 -11.71 -2.99 56.09
N CYS A 444 -12.35 -4.16 55.91
CA CYS A 444 -11.83 -5.26 55.10
C CYS A 444 -11.73 -4.84 53.63
N TRP A 445 -12.81 -4.32 53.05
CA TRP A 445 -12.82 -3.77 51.68
C TRP A 445 -11.84 -2.61 51.50
N GLN A 446 -11.63 -1.77 52.52
CA GLN A 446 -10.65 -0.68 52.44
C GLN A 446 -9.20 -1.20 52.51
N ASN A 447 -8.95 -2.33 53.16
CA ASN A 447 -7.64 -2.99 53.14
C ASN A 447 -7.40 -3.74 51.81
N GLU A 448 -8.42 -4.44 51.28
CA GLU A 448 -8.37 -5.07 49.96
C GLU A 448 -8.18 -4.04 48.84
N LYS A 449 -8.91 -2.91 48.91
CA LYS A 449 -8.71 -1.76 48.03
C LYS A 449 -7.27 -1.24 48.11
N LYS A 450 -6.71 -1.04 49.31
CA LYS A 450 -5.29 -0.62 49.46
C LYS A 450 -4.32 -1.63 48.88
N TYR A 451 -4.58 -2.92 49.03
CA TYR A 451 -3.76 -3.98 48.45
C TYR A 451 -3.82 -3.94 46.91
N LEU A 452 -5.01 -3.82 46.32
CA LEU A 452 -5.19 -3.65 44.89
C LEU A 452 -4.55 -2.35 44.37
N GLU A 453 -4.73 -1.23 45.07
CA GLU A 453 -4.06 0.04 44.77
C GLU A 453 -2.52 -0.10 44.79
N GLN A 454 -1.97 -0.85 45.76
CA GLN A 454 -0.54 -1.17 45.79
C GLN A 454 -0.12 -2.05 44.60
N GLN A 455 -0.85 -3.12 44.29
CA GLN A 455 -0.58 -3.99 43.13
C GLN A 455 -0.63 -3.20 41.81
N TYR A 456 -1.66 -2.38 41.60
CA TYR A 456 -1.76 -1.51 40.44
C TYR A 456 -0.65 -0.44 40.41
N SER A 457 -0.24 0.11 41.56
CA SER A 457 0.88 1.06 41.61
C SER A 457 2.21 0.40 41.26
N GLY A 458 2.43 -0.86 41.66
CA GLY A 458 3.59 -1.67 41.28
C GLY A 458 3.60 -1.96 39.78
N LEU A 459 2.47 -2.43 39.23
CA LEU A 459 2.33 -2.70 37.80
C LEU A 459 2.46 -1.42 36.95
N LEU A 460 1.90 -0.29 37.40
CA LEU A 460 2.12 1.03 36.78
C LEU A 460 3.60 1.44 36.85
N GLY A 461 4.28 1.18 37.97
CA GLY A 461 5.71 1.39 38.12
C GLY A 461 6.54 0.57 37.14
N GLU A 462 6.23 -0.72 36.98
CA GLU A 462 6.88 -1.58 35.98
C GLU A 462 6.60 -1.13 34.54
N VAL A 463 5.35 -0.78 34.22
CA VAL A 463 4.98 -0.26 32.90
C VAL A 463 5.69 1.07 32.62
N HIS A 464 5.82 1.94 33.64
CA HIS A 464 6.55 3.19 33.53
C HIS A 464 8.06 2.96 33.35
N ALA A 465 8.66 2.03 34.11
CA ALA A 465 10.06 1.65 33.96
C ALA A 465 10.34 1.08 32.56
N ARG A 466 9.51 0.14 32.06
CA ARG A 466 9.63 -0.37 30.69
C ARG A 466 9.42 0.73 29.65
N ALA A 467 8.46 1.65 29.86
CA ALA A 467 8.26 2.80 28.97
C ALA A 467 9.47 3.74 28.96
N GLN A 468 10.12 3.94 30.12
CA GLN A 468 11.36 4.71 30.23
C GLN A 468 12.52 4.00 29.54
N GLU A 469 12.69 2.68 29.69
CA GLU A 469 13.70 1.89 28.95
C GLU A 469 13.48 1.97 27.43
N TYR A 470 12.23 1.91 26.97
CA TYR A 470 11.88 2.12 25.56
C TYR A 470 12.16 3.56 25.12
N GLN A 471 11.94 4.57 25.97
CA GLN A 471 12.24 5.96 25.68
C GLN A 471 13.75 6.23 25.63
N GLU A 472 14.54 5.68 26.55
CA GLU A 472 16.01 5.73 26.52
C GLU A 472 16.56 5.01 25.29
N THR A 473 15.98 3.86 24.94
CA THR A 473 16.32 3.13 23.69
C THR A 473 15.94 3.92 22.44
N ALA A 474 14.79 4.62 22.46
CA ALA A 474 14.34 5.48 21.37
C ALA A 474 15.21 6.72 21.20
N GLU A 475 15.57 7.42 22.29
CA GLU A 475 16.51 8.55 22.25
C GLU A 475 17.91 8.09 21.81
N LYS A 476 18.42 6.95 22.31
CA LYS A 476 19.67 6.36 21.83
C LYS A 476 19.63 5.96 20.34
N ASN A 477 18.47 5.52 19.85
CA ASN A 477 18.30 5.25 18.42
C ASN A 477 18.13 6.53 17.60
N LYS A 478 17.54 7.59 18.15
CA LYS A 478 17.46 8.93 17.55
C LYS A 478 18.82 9.61 17.49
N GLU A 479 19.69 9.43 18.49
CA GLU A 479 21.10 9.83 18.43
C GLU A 479 21.85 9.07 17.33
N LYS A 480 21.66 7.74 17.20
CA LYS A 480 22.23 6.97 16.08
C LYS A 480 21.70 7.45 14.74
N ILE A 481 20.39 7.74 14.63
CA ILE A 481 19.79 8.30 13.41
C ILE A 481 20.41 9.65 13.10
N TYR A 482 20.56 10.56 14.06
CA TYR A 482 21.22 11.86 13.87
C TYR A 482 22.69 11.71 13.43
N VAL A 483 23.43 10.75 13.98
CA VAL A 483 24.80 10.42 13.53
C VAL A 483 24.79 9.84 12.10
N LEU A 484 23.83 8.99 11.76
CA LEU A 484 23.66 8.44 10.42
C LEU A 484 23.24 9.51 9.40
N GLU A 485 22.30 10.38 9.73
CA GLU A 485 21.87 11.55 8.94
C GLU A 485 23.07 12.46 8.68
N LYS A 486 23.84 12.83 9.71
CA LYS A 486 25.07 13.61 9.55
C LYS A 486 26.13 12.89 8.70
N SER A 487 26.20 11.56 8.78
CA SER A 487 27.07 10.76 7.90
C SER A 487 26.56 10.72 6.46
N GLN A 488 25.24 10.70 6.26
CA GLN A 488 24.56 10.74 4.96
C GLN A 488 24.69 12.12 4.31
N GLU A 489 24.58 13.21 5.08
CA GLU A 489 24.90 14.57 4.65
C GLU A 489 26.37 14.68 4.23
N LYS A 490 27.30 14.13 5.02
CA LYS A 490 28.72 14.08 4.66
C LYS A 490 28.95 13.28 3.37
N LEU A 491 28.35 12.11 3.23
CA LEU A 491 28.42 11.28 2.01
C LEU A 491 27.72 11.94 0.82
N ALA A 492 26.66 12.73 1.04
CA ALA A 492 26.01 13.52 -0.01
C ALA A 492 26.90 14.68 -0.47
N LEU A 493 27.58 15.37 0.45
CA LEU A 493 28.58 16.39 0.13
C LEU A 493 29.80 15.79 -0.59
N GLU A 494 30.27 14.61 -0.15
CA GLU A 494 31.34 13.86 -0.83
C GLU A 494 30.87 13.39 -2.22
N SER A 495 29.64 12.92 -2.39
CA SER A 495 29.05 12.54 -3.68
C SER A 495 28.89 13.74 -4.62
N ILE A 496 28.46 14.90 -4.13
CA ILE A 496 28.44 16.16 -4.88
C ILE A 496 29.86 16.58 -5.29
N SER A 497 30.84 16.43 -4.39
CA SER A 497 32.26 16.71 -4.67
C SER A 497 32.83 15.78 -5.75
N VAL A 498 32.60 14.46 -5.64
CA VAL A 498 33.00 13.46 -6.64
C VAL A 498 32.28 13.68 -7.97
N LYS A 499 30.99 14.04 -7.96
CA LYS A 499 30.24 14.39 -9.18
C LYS A 499 30.81 15.64 -9.85
N LYS A 500 31.20 16.66 -9.07
CA LYS A 500 31.88 17.88 -9.56
C LYS A 500 33.28 17.57 -10.09
N MET A 501 34.01 16.66 -9.46
CA MET A 501 35.31 16.19 -9.92
C MET A 501 35.18 15.38 -11.23
N LEU A 502 34.15 14.54 -11.35
CA LEU A 502 33.87 13.77 -12.55
C LEU A 502 33.45 14.66 -13.73
N THR A 503 32.57 15.65 -13.52
CA THR A 503 32.21 16.60 -14.59
C THR A 503 33.39 17.49 -14.98
N GLN A 504 34.26 17.84 -14.04
CA GLN A 504 35.53 18.47 -14.33
C GLN A 504 36.41 17.56 -15.20
N PHE A 505 36.72 16.34 -14.80
CA PHE A 505 37.52 15.40 -15.62
C PHE A 505 36.91 15.13 -17.00
N GLN A 506 35.58 15.01 -17.12
CA GLN A 506 34.91 14.88 -18.41
C GLN A 506 35.14 16.10 -19.31
N LYS A 507 35.12 17.31 -18.75
CA LYS A 507 35.45 18.56 -19.46
C LYS A 507 36.92 18.62 -19.86
N GLU A 508 37.82 18.15 -19.01
CA GLU A 508 39.26 18.08 -19.28
C GLU A 508 39.58 17.08 -20.41
N HIS A 509 39.07 15.85 -20.33
CA HIS A 509 39.22 14.83 -21.37
C HIS A 509 38.66 15.27 -22.72
N SER A 510 37.46 15.87 -22.74
CA SER A 510 36.86 16.39 -23.97
C SER A 510 37.62 17.62 -24.52
N SER A 511 38.30 18.40 -23.67
CA SER A 511 39.14 19.53 -24.10
C SER A 511 40.42 19.02 -24.76
N LEU A 512 41.08 18.05 -24.12
CA LEU A 512 42.26 17.37 -24.64
C LEU A 512 41.96 16.66 -25.96
N LEU A 513 40.85 15.93 -26.06
CA LEU A 513 40.47 15.24 -27.30
C LEU A 513 40.23 16.21 -28.46
N ALA A 514 39.54 17.32 -28.21
CA ALA A 514 39.30 18.35 -29.22
C ALA A 514 40.60 19.10 -29.60
N ALA A 515 41.53 19.33 -28.67
CA ALA A 515 42.86 19.86 -28.98
C ALA A 515 43.69 18.88 -29.82
N CYS A 516 43.69 17.59 -29.49
CA CYS A 516 44.36 16.55 -30.27
C CYS A 516 43.79 16.45 -31.70
N ALA A 517 42.46 16.50 -31.86
CA ALA A 517 41.81 16.50 -33.17
C ALA A 517 42.19 17.75 -34.00
N LEU A 518 42.22 18.92 -33.37
CA LEU A 518 42.67 20.17 -33.98
C LEU A 518 44.13 20.13 -34.44
N LEU A 519 45.04 19.64 -33.59
CA LEU A 519 46.46 19.52 -33.90
C LEU A 519 46.72 18.45 -34.98
N ALA A 520 46.04 17.30 -34.93
CA ALA A 520 46.13 16.27 -35.97
C ALA A 520 45.64 16.79 -37.34
N GLY A 521 44.55 17.57 -37.35
CA GLY A 521 44.01 18.23 -38.54
C GLY A 521 44.96 19.27 -39.16
N ALA A 522 45.89 19.83 -38.38
CA ALA A 522 46.96 20.73 -38.83
C ALA A 522 48.24 19.98 -39.25
N LEU A 523 48.61 18.91 -38.52
CA LEU A 523 49.80 18.10 -38.77
C LEU A 523 49.72 17.38 -40.13
N TYR A 524 48.56 16.80 -40.47
CA TYR A 524 48.42 15.98 -41.67
C TYR A 524 48.68 16.75 -42.98
N PRO A 525 48.14 17.96 -43.22
CA PRO A 525 48.52 18.79 -44.36
C PRO A 525 49.98 19.24 -44.36
N LEU A 526 50.57 19.54 -43.19
CA LEU A 526 51.98 19.93 -43.08
C LEU A 526 52.91 18.77 -43.46
N TYR A 527 52.61 17.56 -42.98
CA TYR A 527 53.34 16.34 -43.36
C TYR A 527 53.23 16.07 -44.87
N GLY A 528 52.03 16.20 -45.45
CA GLY A 528 51.82 16.09 -46.90
C GLY A 528 52.65 17.10 -47.71
N ARG A 529 52.72 18.36 -47.25
CA ARG A 529 53.58 19.40 -47.85
C ARG A 529 55.07 19.03 -47.72
N LEU A 530 55.52 18.56 -46.55
CA LEU A 530 56.91 18.14 -46.32
C LEU A 530 57.32 17.00 -47.27
N CYS A 531 56.49 15.96 -47.40
CA CYS A 531 56.75 14.85 -48.33
C CYS A 531 56.85 15.33 -49.80
N ALA A 532 55.95 16.22 -50.22
CA ALA A 532 55.98 16.78 -51.58
C ALA A 532 57.23 17.65 -51.82
N MET A 533 57.66 18.44 -50.83
CA MET A 533 58.89 19.23 -50.89
C MET A 533 60.14 18.35 -50.92
N SER A 534 60.18 17.25 -50.16
CA SER A 534 61.27 16.26 -50.24
C SER A 534 61.37 15.68 -51.66
N PHE A 535 60.26 15.19 -52.22
CA PHE A 535 60.24 14.64 -53.57
C PHE A 535 60.70 15.67 -54.64
N GLN A 536 60.34 16.95 -54.47
CA GLN A 536 60.82 18.03 -55.36
C GLN A 536 62.31 18.33 -55.20
N ARG A 537 62.84 18.30 -53.97
CA ARG A 537 64.29 18.38 -53.71
C ARG A 537 65.02 17.24 -54.42
N ASP A 538 64.52 16.02 -54.29
CA ASP A 538 65.15 14.82 -54.84
C ASP A 538 65.17 14.87 -56.38
N LEU A 539 64.05 15.26 -57.01
CA LEU A 539 63.99 15.49 -58.46
C LEU A 539 64.91 16.61 -58.95
N LEU A 540 65.06 17.69 -58.18
CA LEU A 540 65.99 18.78 -58.51
C LEU A 540 67.45 18.34 -58.34
N GLN A 541 67.76 17.53 -57.34
CA GLN A 541 69.08 16.95 -57.15
C GLN A 541 69.45 16.05 -58.34
N ASP A 542 68.53 15.22 -58.82
CA ASP A 542 68.75 14.42 -60.03
C ASP A 542 69.00 15.27 -61.28
N GLN A 543 68.30 16.40 -61.45
CA GLN A 543 68.57 17.31 -62.57
C GLN A 543 69.94 17.99 -62.46
N VAL A 544 70.41 18.32 -61.25
CA VAL A 544 71.77 18.83 -61.02
C VAL A 544 72.80 17.76 -61.34
N ASN A 545 72.59 16.53 -60.88
CA ASN A 545 73.48 15.39 -61.15
C ASN A 545 73.61 15.11 -62.66
N VAL A 546 72.48 15.14 -63.40
CA VAL A 546 72.47 14.99 -64.87
C VAL A 546 73.19 16.16 -65.55
N TYR A 547 73.01 17.39 -65.06
CA TYR A 547 73.71 18.56 -65.61
C TYR A 547 75.23 18.49 -65.40
N GLU A 548 75.70 18.04 -64.23
CA GLU A 548 77.13 17.81 -63.98
C GLU A 548 77.69 16.71 -64.90
N LEU A 549 76.97 15.62 -65.11
CA LEU A 549 77.36 14.54 -66.03
C LEU A 549 77.47 15.04 -67.50
N VAL A 550 76.53 15.88 -67.94
CA VAL A 550 76.58 16.50 -69.28
C VAL A 550 77.76 17.47 -69.38
N ASN A 551 78.00 18.30 -68.36
CA ASN A 551 79.18 19.19 -68.33
C ASN A 551 80.50 18.41 -68.35
N GLN A 552 80.61 17.27 -67.65
CA GLN A 552 81.76 16.39 -67.73
C GLN A 552 81.94 15.87 -69.17
N LYS A 553 80.89 15.35 -69.81
CA LYS A 553 80.95 14.89 -71.21
C LYS A 553 81.33 16.00 -72.19
N ILE A 554 80.85 17.23 -71.99
CA ILE A 554 81.23 18.39 -72.82
C ILE A 554 82.72 18.71 -72.62
N ARG A 555 83.25 18.68 -71.39
CA ARG A 555 84.70 18.85 -71.14
C ARG A 555 85.53 17.75 -71.82
N THR A 556 85.05 16.50 -71.83
CA THR A 556 85.72 15.41 -72.57
C THR A 556 85.70 15.65 -74.08
N LEU A 557 84.57 16.09 -74.64
CA LEU A 557 84.45 16.41 -76.07
C LEU A 557 85.33 17.60 -76.48
N VAL A 558 85.40 18.62 -75.60
CA VAL A 558 86.28 19.79 -75.71
C VAL A 558 87.75 19.38 -75.77
N HIS A 559 88.18 18.45 -74.92
CA HIS A 559 89.54 17.90 -74.94
C HIS A 559 89.82 17.04 -76.19
N ALA A 560 88.81 16.35 -76.73
CA ALA A 560 88.95 15.55 -77.95
C ALA A 560 88.92 16.37 -79.26
N LEU A 561 88.50 17.64 -79.23
CA LEU A 561 88.35 18.53 -80.40
C LEU A 561 89.30 19.74 -80.39
N SER A 562 90.22 19.81 -79.41
CA SER A 562 91.23 20.86 -79.30
C SER A 562 92.59 20.33 -79.73
N ASP A 563 92.84 20.37 -81.05
CA ASP A 563 94.09 19.87 -81.65
C ASP A 563 95.31 20.78 -81.41
N ASP A 564 96.48 20.18 -81.57
CA ASP A 564 97.78 20.77 -81.23
C ASP A 564 98.23 21.89 -82.20
N LYS A 565 98.91 22.92 -81.66
CA LYS A 565 99.62 24.02 -82.36
C LYS A 565 98.78 25.00 -83.22
N GLU A 566 99.19 26.25 -83.49
CA GLU A 566 100.16 27.19 -82.89
C GLU A 566 99.80 28.60 -83.44
N ASN A 567 100.01 29.67 -82.66
CA ASN A 567 100.25 31.07 -83.11
C ASN A 567 99.15 31.76 -83.98
N SER A 568 98.91 33.07 -83.95
CA SER A 568 99.45 34.21 -83.20
C SER A 568 98.36 35.30 -83.04
N GLN A 569 98.67 36.34 -82.25
CA GLN A 569 98.14 37.73 -82.25
C GLN A 569 97.06 38.07 -83.32
N ASP A 570 95.95 38.72 -82.97
CA ASP A 570 96.00 40.17 -82.72
C ASP A 570 94.93 40.75 -81.79
N GLU A 571 95.22 41.96 -81.28
CA GLU A 571 94.43 42.66 -80.28
C GLU A 571 93.28 43.54 -80.83
N ALA A 572 92.42 43.94 -79.89
CA ALA A 572 91.82 45.27 -79.79
C ALA A 572 90.54 45.62 -80.61
N LYS A 573 89.53 46.00 -79.82
CA LYS A 573 88.44 46.96 -80.13
C LYS A 573 87.39 46.54 -81.18
N LEU A 574 86.19 46.14 -80.70
CA LEU A 574 85.10 47.12 -80.58
C LEU A 574 84.02 46.72 -79.55
N LYS A 575 83.22 47.71 -79.15
CA LYS A 575 82.27 47.64 -78.03
C LYS A 575 80.94 46.96 -78.40
N LYS A 576 80.39 46.22 -77.42
CA LYS A 576 78.94 46.07 -77.09
C LYS A 576 77.94 45.81 -78.24
N ARG A 577 77.28 44.63 -78.18
CA ARG A 577 75.80 44.43 -78.06
C ARG A 577 75.57 42.91 -77.99
N LYS A 578 75.46 42.27 -76.81
CA LYS A 578 74.33 42.28 -75.86
C LYS A 578 72.94 42.17 -76.53
N SER A 579 72.44 40.95 -76.75
CA SER A 579 70.98 40.67 -76.82
C SER A 579 70.51 39.19 -76.91
N GLN A 580 71.36 38.14 -76.87
CA GLN A 580 70.86 36.74 -77.03
C GLN A 580 71.07 35.76 -75.86
N GLY A 581 71.91 36.08 -74.86
CA GLY A 581 71.95 35.29 -73.61
C GLY A 581 70.67 35.40 -72.75
N LEU A 582 69.86 36.44 -72.97
CA LEU A 582 68.64 36.70 -72.22
C LEU A 582 67.54 35.66 -72.46
N ILE A 583 67.50 35.00 -73.62
CA ILE A 583 66.44 34.04 -73.97
C ILE A 583 66.55 32.74 -73.15
N TYR A 584 67.77 32.27 -72.86
CA TYR A 584 67.97 31.09 -72.01
C TYR A 584 67.73 31.38 -70.52
N VAL A 585 68.05 32.59 -70.05
CA VAL A 585 67.69 33.05 -68.70
C VAL A 585 66.18 33.22 -68.57
N PHE A 586 65.51 33.78 -69.58
CA PHE A 586 64.05 33.88 -69.66
C PHE A 586 63.38 32.50 -69.63
N ARG A 587 63.89 31.51 -70.36
CA ARG A 587 63.36 30.13 -70.31
C ARG A 587 63.52 29.49 -68.93
N ARG A 588 64.64 29.68 -68.23
CA ARG A 588 64.80 29.22 -66.83
C ARG A 588 63.86 29.97 -65.86
N ALA A 589 63.68 31.28 -66.05
CA ALA A 589 62.73 32.07 -65.26
C ALA A 589 61.28 31.64 -65.49
N VAL A 590 60.87 31.35 -66.73
CA VAL A 590 59.54 30.84 -67.06
C VAL A 590 59.32 29.45 -66.47
N ILE A 591 60.32 28.56 -66.47
CA ILE A 591 60.22 27.25 -65.80
C ILE A 591 60.06 27.43 -64.27
N ALA A 592 60.79 28.36 -63.65
CA ALA A 592 60.64 28.67 -62.23
C ALA A 592 59.25 29.27 -61.91
N VAL A 593 58.73 30.16 -62.76
CA VAL A 593 57.38 30.75 -62.62
C VAL A 593 56.29 29.68 -62.84
N LEU A 594 56.48 28.73 -63.76
CA LEU A 594 55.57 27.60 -63.95
C LEU A 594 55.62 26.62 -62.77
N ALA A 595 56.79 26.40 -62.15
CA ALA A 595 56.91 25.63 -60.92
C ALA A 595 56.21 26.33 -59.75
N ALA A 596 56.38 27.65 -59.61
CA ALA A 596 55.67 28.47 -58.61
C ALA A 596 54.14 28.47 -58.83
N ASN A 597 53.66 28.55 -60.08
CA ASN A 597 52.24 28.41 -60.38
C ASN A 597 51.70 26.99 -60.13
N ARG A 598 52.50 25.95 -60.34
CA ARG A 598 52.13 24.57 -59.96
C ARG A 598 52.08 24.38 -58.44
N LEU A 599 53.01 24.98 -57.69
CA LEU A 599 52.95 25.06 -56.22
C LEU A 599 51.69 25.79 -55.73
N ARG A 600 51.29 26.89 -56.41
CA ARG A 600 50.03 27.60 -56.14
C ARG A 600 48.79 26.74 -56.41
N VAL A 601 48.78 25.93 -57.47
CA VAL A 601 47.67 25.00 -57.77
C VAL A 601 47.61 23.86 -56.75
N LEU A 602 48.76 23.33 -56.31
CA LEU A 602 48.82 22.34 -55.23
C LEU A 602 48.32 22.87 -53.87
N ALA A 603 48.36 24.19 -53.66
CA ALA A 603 47.75 24.83 -52.49
C ALA A 603 46.21 24.95 -52.59
N GLN A 604 45.61 24.72 -53.77
CA GLN A 604 44.16 24.80 -53.99
C GLN A 604 43.47 23.43 -53.96
N SER A 605 44.21 22.31 -53.99
CA SER A 605 43.67 20.95 -54.07
C SER A 605 43.49 20.24 -52.72
N SER A 606 43.33 21.00 -51.63
CA SER A 606 43.05 20.46 -50.28
C SER A 606 41.85 21.16 -49.65
N SER A 607 40.85 20.39 -49.20
CA SER A 607 39.64 20.86 -48.51
C SER A 607 39.94 21.31 -47.07
N SER A 608 40.59 22.46 -46.93
CA SER A 608 40.83 23.10 -45.63
C SER A 608 39.55 23.69 -45.04
N LEU A 609 39.25 23.44 -43.76
CA LEU A 609 38.18 24.14 -43.04
C LEU A 609 38.51 25.63 -42.89
N PHE A 610 39.74 25.93 -42.49
CA PHE A 610 40.27 27.29 -42.40
C PHE A 610 41.80 27.25 -42.46
N THR A 611 42.40 28.42 -42.66
CA THR A 611 43.83 28.66 -42.55
C THR A 611 44.13 29.54 -41.35
N TRP A 612 45.12 29.13 -40.55
CA TRP A 612 45.72 29.94 -39.50
C TRP A 612 46.98 30.61 -40.05
N THR A 613 47.10 31.91 -39.81
CA THR A 613 48.27 32.71 -40.11
C THR A 613 48.70 33.36 -38.81
N ASN A 614 49.92 33.10 -38.35
CA ASN A 614 50.52 33.90 -37.28
C ASN A 614 50.48 35.38 -37.69
N GLY A 615 50.34 36.31 -36.74
CA GLY A 615 50.15 37.75 -36.99
C GLY A 615 51.31 38.50 -37.66
N LEU A 616 52.33 37.77 -38.13
CA LEU A 616 53.50 38.26 -38.83
C LEU A 616 53.27 38.15 -40.35
N LYS A 617 53.62 39.22 -41.06
CA LYS A 617 53.21 39.45 -42.45
C LYS A 617 53.74 38.38 -43.43
N GLU A 618 52.89 38.03 -44.40
CA GLU A 618 53.24 37.36 -45.67
C GLU A 618 53.85 35.94 -45.55
N GLY A 619 53.26 35.09 -44.71
CA GLY A 619 53.52 33.64 -44.66
C GLY A 619 52.38 32.77 -45.22
N ILE A 620 52.72 31.59 -45.77
CA ILE A 620 51.72 30.57 -46.18
C ILE A 620 51.07 29.99 -44.91
N GLY A 621 49.78 30.26 -44.71
CA GLY A 621 49.04 29.77 -43.54
C GLY A 621 49.03 28.24 -43.39
N ILE A 622 48.90 27.80 -42.14
CA ILE A 622 48.69 26.40 -41.76
C ILE A 622 47.21 26.07 -42.01
N PRO A 623 46.86 25.18 -42.96
CA PRO A 623 45.48 24.73 -43.13
C PRO A 623 45.14 23.64 -42.11
N VAL A 624 43.93 23.69 -41.57
CA VAL A 624 43.37 22.63 -40.72
C VAL A 624 42.27 21.91 -41.51
N CYS A 625 42.34 20.58 -41.60
CA CYS A 625 41.43 19.76 -42.40
C CYS A 625 40.68 18.71 -41.56
N VAL A 626 39.45 18.36 -41.97
CA VAL A 626 38.75 17.15 -41.48
C VAL A 626 39.19 15.95 -42.34
N GLY A 627 39.40 14.80 -41.71
CA GLY A 627 39.79 13.59 -42.42
C GLY A 627 38.61 12.86 -43.06
N GLU A 628 38.48 12.95 -44.39
CA GLU A 628 37.93 11.85 -45.20
C GLU A 628 39.09 10.99 -45.70
N SER A 629 39.29 9.81 -45.13
CA SER A 629 40.47 8.99 -45.40
C SER A 629 40.31 8.09 -46.63
N LYS A 630 40.74 8.58 -47.80
CA LYS A 630 41.22 7.72 -48.90
C LYS A 630 42.74 7.85 -49.04
N GLY A 631 43.47 6.84 -48.58
CA GLY A 631 44.92 6.73 -48.80
C GLY A 631 45.66 5.98 -47.70
N LYS A 632 45.92 4.68 -47.91
CA LYS A 632 46.93 3.94 -47.12
C LYS A 632 48.32 4.39 -47.56
N ARG A 633 49.18 4.78 -46.63
CA ARG A 633 50.64 4.71 -46.75
C ARG A 633 51.21 4.20 -45.44
N ASN A 634 52.13 3.23 -45.53
CA ASN A 634 52.81 2.68 -44.37
C ASN A 634 53.92 3.66 -43.95
N LEU A 635 54.09 3.85 -42.65
CA LEU A 635 55.21 4.60 -42.08
C LEU A 635 56.12 3.62 -41.34
N SER A 636 57.43 3.68 -41.65
CA SER A 636 58.47 3.02 -40.86
C SER A 636 58.63 3.72 -39.52
N LYS A 637 58.83 2.95 -38.46
CA LYS A 637 59.17 3.48 -37.14
C LYS A 637 60.66 3.79 -37.07
N GLU A 638 61.00 4.96 -36.55
CA GLU A 638 62.30 5.26 -35.97
C GLU A 638 62.05 5.73 -34.54
N ASP A 639 62.68 5.06 -33.57
CA ASP A 639 62.50 5.37 -32.15
C ASP A 639 63.38 6.58 -31.78
N LEU A 640 62.82 7.50 -30.97
CA LEU A 640 63.57 8.62 -30.38
C LEU A 640 63.19 8.77 -28.90
N ASP A 641 64.18 9.06 -28.06
CA ASP A 641 64.08 9.04 -26.60
C ASP A 641 62.97 9.94 -26.04
N CYS A 642 62.13 9.36 -25.15
CA CYS A 642 60.83 9.93 -24.80
C CYS A 642 60.68 10.30 -23.31
N MET A 643 61.78 10.51 -22.57
CA MET A 643 61.74 10.77 -21.12
C MET A 643 61.41 12.23 -20.75
N GLU A 644 61.98 13.23 -21.44
CA GLU A 644 61.67 14.64 -21.13
C GLU A 644 60.26 15.03 -21.59
N ALA A 645 59.79 14.49 -22.73
CA ALA A 645 58.47 14.73 -23.27
C ALA A 645 57.34 14.38 -22.28
N LEU A 646 57.50 13.29 -21.51
CA LEU A 646 56.51 12.85 -20.51
C LEU A 646 56.30 13.89 -19.40
N SER A 647 57.35 14.61 -18.98
CA SER A 647 57.24 15.68 -17.97
C SER A 647 56.46 16.89 -18.49
N TRP A 648 56.60 17.20 -19.78
CA TRP A 648 55.88 18.27 -20.46
C TRP A 648 54.39 17.91 -20.64
N PHE A 649 54.09 16.69 -21.10
CA PHE A 649 52.71 16.20 -21.23
C PHE A 649 51.98 16.06 -19.89
N ALA A 650 52.70 15.91 -18.77
CA ALA A 650 52.14 15.88 -17.41
C ALA A 650 51.93 17.28 -16.78
N SER A 651 52.26 18.37 -17.48
CA SER A 651 52.17 19.73 -16.94
C SER A 651 50.73 20.21 -16.74
N SER A 652 50.37 20.55 -15.49
CA SER A 652 49.07 21.15 -15.15
C SER A 652 48.85 22.50 -15.84
N ASN A 653 49.93 23.26 -16.10
CA ASN A 653 49.87 24.53 -16.82
C ASN A 653 49.52 24.32 -18.31
N LEU A 654 50.05 23.26 -18.93
CA LEU A 654 49.71 22.86 -20.29
C LEU A 654 48.23 22.42 -20.37
N LEU A 655 47.78 21.59 -19.42
CA LEU A 655 46.38 21.16 -19.32
C LEU A 655 45.42 22.37 -19.19
N ALA A 656 45.71 23.30 -18.28
CA ALA A 656 44.93 24.52 -18.10
C ALA A 656 44.94 25.43 -19.35
N ALA A 657 46.07 25.55 -20.04
CA ALA A 657 46.18 26.28 -21.29
C ALA A 657 45.31 25.66 -22.39
N ILE A 658 45.30 24.33 -22.53
CA ILE A 658 44.48 23.59 -23.49
C ILE A 658 42.98 23.79 -23.20
N ILE A 659 42.53 23.52 -21.96
CA ILE A 659 41.12 23.65 -21.57
C ILE A 659 40.60 25.07 -21.83
N SER A 660 41.37 26.08 -21.41
CA SER A 660 40.99 27.49 -21.60
C SER A 660 41.10 27.96 -23.05
N SER A 661 41.75 27.22 -23.95
CA SER A 661 41.77 27.52 -25.40
C SER A 661 40.62 26.86 -26.15
N VAL A 662 40.11 25.71 -25.68
CA VAL A 662 39.08 24.94 -26.39
C VAL A 662 37.68 25.12 -25.79
N ALA A 663 37.55 25.77 -24.62
CA ALA A 663 36.27 26.00 -23.92
C ALA A 663 35.16 26.63 -24.80
N GLU A 664 35.49 27.53 -25.73
CA GLU A 664 34.51 28.12 -26.66
C GLU A 664 33.95 27.09 -27.65
N LEU A 665 34.80 26.22 -28.20
CA LEU A 665 34.38 25.12 -29.06
C LEU A 665 33.53 24.08 -28.29
N GLN A 666 33.89 23.79 -27.04
CA GLN A 666 33.11 22.87 -26.20
C GLN A 666 31.70 23.38 -25.89
N ASN A 667 31.57 24.65 -25.54
CA ASN A 667 30.26 25.25 -25.23
C ASN A 667 29.32 25.21 -26.46
N VAL A 668 29.87 25.35 -27.67
CA VAL A 668 29.12 25.20 -28.94
C VAL A 668 28.81 23.75 -29.28
N ALA A 669 29.68 22.79 -28.90
CA ALA A 669 29.50 21.37 -29.19
C ALA A 669 28.57 20.62 -28.20
N ILE A 670 28.45 21.09 -26.96
CA ILE A 670 27.67 20.42 -25.88
C ILE A 670 26.27 21.05 -25.71
N GLY A 671 26.01 22.22 -26.32
CA GLY A 671 24.73 22.93 -26.20
C GLY A 671 23.54 22.14 -26.77
N PRO A 672 22.42 21.99 -26.02
CA PRO A 672 21.26 21.23 -26.47
C PRO A 672 20.46 22.05 -27.49
N THR A 673 20.73 21.88 -28.78
CA THR A 673 19.89 22.42 -29.86
C THR A 673 19.64 21.40 -30.97
N PRO A 674 18.44 21.36 -31.57
CA PRO A 674 18.09 20.35 -32.55
C PRO A 674 18.77 20.61 -33.90
N SER A 675 19.20 19.51 -34.53
CA SER A 675 19.56 19.36 -35.94
C SER A 675 19.13 20.52 -36.87
N ASN A 676 20.04 21.44 -37.20
CA ASN A 676 19.81 22.38 -38.29
C ASN A 676 21.10 22.86 -38.98
N ARG A 677 21.08 23.00 -40.31
CA ARG A 677 22.29 23.27 -41.15
C ARG A 677 22.94 24.64 -40.92
N LEU A 678 22.30 25.52 -40.15
CA LEU A 678 22.80 26.86 -39.84
C LEU A 678 23.92 26.89 -38.77
N CYS A 679 24.25 25.76 -38.14
CA CYS A 679 25.31 25.71 -37.11
C CYS A 679 26.75 25.74 -37.68
N TYR A 680 26.94 25.39 -38.96
CA TYR A 680 28.27 25.24 -39.57
C TYR A 680 29.18 26.49 -39.44
N PRO A 681 28.72 27.74 -39.68
CA PRO A 681 29.57 28.93 -39.56
C PRO A 681 29.97 29.24 -38.11
N LEU A 682 29.07 29.01 -37.15
CA LEU A 682 29.33 29.23 -35.72
C LEU A 682 30.34 28.23 -35.18
N LEU A 683 30.15 26.94 -35.53
CA LEU A 683 31.10 25.88 -35.18
C LEU A 683 32.48 26.14 -35.82
N LEU A 684 32.53 26.55 -37.10
CA LEU A 684 33.80 26.80 -37.81
C LEU A 684 34.54 28.03 -37.24
N ASN A 685 33.83 29.10 -36.86
CA ASN A 685 34.42 30.23 -36.15
C ASN A 685 34.91 29.86 -34.75
N ALA A 686 34.14 29.10 -33.97
CA ALA A 686 34.57 28.61 -32.65
C ALA A 686 35.80 27.69 -32.76
N THR A 687 35.86 26.85 -33.80
CA THR A 687 36.98 25.97 -34.12
C THR A 687 38.24 26.79 -34.47
N ARG A 688 38.09 27.81 -35.32
CA ARG A 688 39.18 28.71 -35.73
C ARG A 688 39.74 29.53 -34.56
N ASN A 689 38.86 30.09 -33.74
CA ASN A 689 39.26 30.86 -32.55
C ASN A 689 39.94 29.96 -31.51
N SER A 690 39.41 28.76 -31.28
CA SER A 690 40.01 27.79 -30.35
C SER A 690 41.37 27.30 -30.83
N PHE A 691 41.53 27.08 -32.15
CA PHE A 691 42.81 26.73 -32.74
C PHE A 691 43.85 27.85 -32.60
N SER A 692 43.49 29.11 -32.88
CA SER A 692 44.43 30.23 -32.65
C SER A 692 44.84 30.30 -31.18
N LYS A 693 43.87 30.36 -30.26
CA LYS A 693 44.14 30.40 -28.81
C LYS A 693 44.99 29.22 -28.33
N LEU A 694 44.84 28.04 -28.95
CA LEU A 694 45.68 26.87 -28.66
C LEU A 694 47.11 27.09 -29.16
N MET A 695 47.30 27.45 -30.42
CA MET A 695 48.63 27.72 -31.00
C MET A 695 49.34 28.87 -30.30
N ASP A 696 48.64 29.97 -30.01
CA ASP A 696 49.19 31.16 -29.37
C ASP A 696 49.71 30.85 -27.96
N LYS A 697 49.00 30.01 -27.18
CA LYS A 697 49.48 29.55 -25.85
C LYS A 697 50.55 28.46 -25.94
N LEU A 698 50.46 27.56 -26.92
CA LEU A 698 51.49 26.52 -27.12
C LEU A 698 52.84 27.15 -27.52
N ASN A 699 52.83 28.19 -28.36
CA ASN A 699 54.04 28.94 -28.71
C ASN A 699 54.70 29.52 -27.45
N VAL A 700 53.93 30.22 -26.60
CA VAL A 700 54.43 30.77 -25.31
C VAL A 700 54.98 29.68 -24.39
N ILE A 701 54.39 28.48 -24.37
CA ILE A 701 54.88 27.36 -23.55
C ILE A 701 56.16 26.76 -24.17
N MET A 702 56.24 26.60 -25.49
CA MET A 702 57.43 26.04 -26.16
C MET A 702 58.63 27.00 -26.10
N ASP A 703 58.41 28.31 -26.21
CA ASP A 703 59.46 29.33 -26.07
C ASP A 703 60.10 29.35 -24.65
N THR A 704 59.46 28.74 -23.66
CA THR A 704 59.98 28.67 -22.27
C THR A 704 60.85 27.46 -21.96
N VAL A 705 61.13 26.58 -22.94
CA VAL A 705 62.03 25.43 -22.75
C VAL A 705 63.46 25.79 -23.21
N PRO A 706 64.43 25.99 -22.30
CA PRO A 706 65.82 26.19 -22.68
C PRO A 706 66.44 24.85 -23.09
N LEU A 707 66.47 24.55 -24.39
CA LEU A 707 67.15 23.36 -24.91
C LEU A 707 68.68 23.54 -24.82
N ASP A 708 69.30 22.83 -23.88
CA ASP A 708 70.74 22.87 -23.71
C ASP A 708 71.46 22.02 -24.78
N HIS A 709 72.57 22.56 -25.24
CA HIS A 709 73.40 22.19 -26.39
C HIS A 709 73.31 20.77 -27.03
N SER A 710 72.88 20.72 -28.30
CA SER A 710 73.50 19.84 -29.32
C SER A 710 74.07 20.68 -30.47
N LYS A 711 75.25 20.30 -30.99
CA LYS A 711 76.06 21.12 -31.91
C LYS A 711 75.55 21.11 -33.36
N HIS A 712 74.39 21.68 -33.63
CA HIS A 712 73.87 21.81 -35.01
C HIS A 712 73.60 23.26 -35.40
N PHE A 713 74.47 23.75 -36.29
CA PHE A 713 74.31 24.91 -37.18
C PHE A 713 73.40 26.05 -36.71
N THR A 714 74.02 27.08 -36.12
CA THR A 714 73.48 28.44 -36.10
C THR A 714 73.38 28.98 -37.54
N TYR A 715 72.32 28.64 -38.26
CA TYR A 715 71.93 29.38 -39.46
C TYR A 715 71.12 30.60 -39.01
N LEU A 716 71.82 31.73 -38.93
CA LEU A 716 71.29 33.04 -38.61
C LEU A 716 70.05 33.33 -39.47
N GLU A 717 69.00 33.90 -38.88
CA GLU A 717 67.77 34.28 -39.57
C GLU A 717 68.04 35.12 -40.82
N LYS A 718 67.96 34.44 -41.96
CA LYS A 718 67.79 34.99 -43.30
C LYS A 718 67.55 33.83 -44.24
N GLU A 719 66.79 34.08 -45.30
CA GLU A 719 66.78 33.24 -46.50
C GLU A 719 65.89 31.99 -46.43
N SER A 720 64.57 32.24 -46.43
CA SER A 720 63.53 31.36 -47.01
C SER A 720 64.05 30.61 -48.25
N LEU A 721 63.50 29.43 -48.55
CA LEU A 721 63.91 28.60 -49.70
C LEU A 721 63.94 29.39 -51.03
N VAL A 722 63.08 30.41 -51.17
CA VAL A 722 63.07 31.40 -52.25
C VAL A 722 64.37 32.23 -52.32
N GLN A 723 64.84 32.72 -51.18
CA GLN A 723 66.07 33.48 -51.04
C GLN A 723 67.31 32.57 -51.16
N SER A 724 67.30 31.36 -50.60
CA SER A 724 68.38 30.38 -50.83
C SER A 724 68.52 30.02 -52.32
N LEU A 725 67.40 29.90 -53.05
CA LEU A 725 67.39 29.80 -54.52
C LEU A 725 67.94 31.06 -55.20
N ALA A 726 67.61 32.26 -54.69
CA ALA A 726 68.13 33.53 -55.18
C ALA A 726 69.65 33.66 -54.92
N HIS A 727 70.16 33.18 -53.80
CA HIS A 727 71.58 33.17 -53.45
C HIS A 727 72.36 32.16 -54.29
N GLY A 728 71.80 30.98 -54.54
CA GLY A 728 72.32 30.01 -55.51
C GLY A 728 72.38 30.60 -56.93
N LEU A 729 71.32 31.29 -57.36
CA LEU A 729 71.30 32.07 -58.59
C LEU A 729 72.40 33.15 -58.63
N ASN A 730 72.57 33.91 -57.54
CA ASN A 730 73.55 34.99 -57.49
C ASN A 730 75.01 34.47 -57.43
N LYS A 731 75.25 33.35 -56.75
CA LYS A 731 76.53 32.64 -56.71
C LYS A 731 76.91 32.09 -58.09
N ILE A 732 75.97 31.53 -58.83
CA ILE A 732 76.18 31.11 -60.23
C ILE A 732 76.42 32.33 -61.13
N ASN A 733 75.71 33.43 -60.91
CA ASN A 733 75.84 34.66 -61.70
C ASN A 733 77.19 35.38 -61.46
N THR A 734 77.75 35.29 -60.26
CA THR A 734 79.10 35.79 -59.93
C THR A 734 80.20 34.86 -60.46
N GLN A 735 80.06 33.54 -60.32
CA GLN A 735 81.00 32.57 -60.91
C GLN A 735 81.02 32.64 -62.46
N ALA A 736 79.89 32.93 -63.09
CA ALA A 736 79.81 33.19 -64.54
C ALA A 736 80.45 34.51 -64.99
N LEU A 737 80.78 35.40 -64.04
CA LEU A 737 81.44 36.69 -64.30
C LEU A 737 82.98 36.57 -64.28
N GLU A 738 83.52 35.55 -63.60
CA GLU A 738 84.96 35.34 -63.41
C GLU A 738 85.57 34.26 -64.33
N ALA A 739 84.80 33.23 -64.72
CA ALA A 739 85.30 32.08 -65.48
C ALA A 739 85.30 32.28 -67.01
N GLY A 740 86.14 33.18 -67.52
CA GLY A 740 86.32 33.45 -68.96
C GLY A 740 87.10 32.38 -69.75
N LEU A 741 86.62 31.13 -69.79
CA LEU A 741 87.32 29.99 -70.42
C LEU A 741 86.36 29.10 -71.26
N CYS A 742 86.03 29.51 -72.50
CA CYS A 742 85.44 28.58 -73.50
C CYS A 742 85.46 29.02 -74.99
N ASP A 743 86.13 30.12 -75.36
CA ASP A 743 86.05 30.68 -76.73
C ASP A 743 87.03 30.06 -77.76
N ARG A 744 87.71 28.94 -77.42
CA ARG A 744 88.52 28.17 -78.39
C ARG A 744 87.72 27.08 -79.12
N ILE A 745 86.82 26.36 -78.44
CA ILE A 745 86.22 25.15 -79.00
C ILE A 745 85.08 25.46 -79.99
N SER A 746 84.23 26.44 -79.69
CA SER A 746 83.09 26.77 -80.56
C SER A 746 83.51 27.34 -81.92
N LYS A 747 84.67 28.01 -82.04
CA LYS A 747 85.17 28.56 -83.31
C LYS A 747 85.66 27.47 -84.28
N SER A 748 86.24 26.39 -83.76
CA SER A 748 86.59 25.20 -84.55
C SER A 748 85.32 24.53 -85.12
N LEU A 749 84.37 24.21 -84.22
CA LEU A 749 83.14 23.49 -84.57
C LEU A 749 82.25 24.30 -85.53
N GLN A 750 82.13 25.62 -85.32
CA GLN A 750 81.29 26.49 -86.15
C GLN A 750 81.86 26.69 -87.56
N LYS A 751 83.19 26.66 -87.74
CA LYS A 751 83.82 26.71 -89.07
C LYS A 751 83.49 25.46 -89.90
N GLN A 752 83.63 24.27 -89.33
CA GLN A 752 83.28 23.03 -90.02
C GLN A 752 81.78 22.91 -90.31
N ILE A 753 80.91 23.33 -89.38
CA ILE A 753 79.45 23.35 -89.62
C ILE A 753 79.08 24.35 -90.73
N PHE A 754 79.78 25.49 -90.84
CA PHE A 754 79.54 26.46 -91.91
C PHE A 754 79.93 25.89 -93.29
N GLU A 755 81.11 25.27 -93.42
CA GLU A 755 81.53 24.60 -94.66
C GLU A 755 80.57 23.46 -95.06
N PHE A 756 80.05 22.71 -94.08
CA PHE A 756 79.05 21.66 -94.32
C PHE A 756 77.69 22.24 -94.77
N THR A 757 77.24 23.32 -94.13
CA THR A 757 75.98 24.00 -94.44
C THR A 757 76.01 24.67 -95.81
N GLN A 758 77.17 25.22 -96.22
CA GLN A 758 77.34 25.80 -97.55
C GLN A 758 77.20 24.75 -98.66
N ARG A 759 77.79 23.56 -98.49
CA ARG A 759 77.61 22.42 -99.43
C ARG A 759 76.16 21.95 -99.48
N PHE A 760 75.49 21.88 -98.33
CA PHE A 760 74.07 21.50 -98.26
C PHE A 760 73.16 22.52 -98.96
N HIS A 761 73.44 23.82 -98.82
CA HIS A 761 72.63 24.88 -99.43
C HIS A 761 72.67 24.84 -100.97
N THR A 762 73.83 24.61 -101.58
CA THR A 762 73.95 24.47 -103.04
C THR A 762 73.08 23.32 -103.56
N ALA A 763 73.13 22.15 -102.92
CA ALA A 763 72.32 20.99 -103.32
C ALA A 763 70.81 21.21 -103.13
N GLU A 764 70.38 21.96 -102.11
CA GLU A 764 68.97 22.24 -101.87
C GLU A 764 68.39 23.27 -102.87
N VAL A 765 69.20 24.22 -103.35
CA VAL A 765 68.80 25.20 -104.38
C VAL A 765 68.54 24.51 -105.73
N GLU A 766 69.41 23.58 -106.15
CA GLU A 766 69.18 22.77 -107.36
C GLU A 766 67.88 21.95 -107.26
N ARG A 767 67.63 21.35 -106.09
CA ARG A 767 66.39 20.59 -105.81
C ARG A 767 65.13 21.47 -105.86
N HIS A 768 65.19 22.72 -105.41
CA HIS A 768 64.06 23.66 -105.45
C HIS A 768 63.76 24.14 -106.88
N SER A 769 64.78 24.42 -107.69
CA SER A 769 64.62 24.81 -109.09
C SER A 769 63.82 23.77 -109.89
N LEU A 770 64.18 22.48 -109.75
CA LEU A 770 63.51 21.37 -110.43
C LEU A 770 62.06 21.15 -109.97
N ARG A 771 61.72 21.51 -108.73
CA ARG A 771 60.34 21.40 -108.22
C ARG A 771 59.43 22.52 -108.71
N LEU A 772 59.95 23.72 -108.95
CA LEU A 772 59.15 24.85 -109.41
C LEU A 772 58.56 24.56 -110.81
N GLN A 773 59.39 24.05 -111.72
CA GLN A 773 58.99 23.64 -113.07
C GLN A 773 57.90 22.54 -113.08
N LEU A 774 57.94 21.64 -112.09
CA LEU A 774 56.96 20.54 -111.95
C LEU A 774 55.62 21.03 -111.35
N ALA A 775 55.64 22.08 -110.53
CA ALA A 775 54.44 22.68 -109.94
C ALA A 775 53.63 23.50 -110.96
N GLU A 776 54.30 24.26 -111.81
CA GLU A 776 53.69 25.10 -112.86
C GLU A 776 52.86 24.26 -113.85
N PHE A 777 53.41 23.12 -114.30
CA PHE A 777 52.70 22.15 -115.14
C PHE A 777 51.44 21.53 -114.49
N LYS A 778 51.40 21.47 -113.14
CA LYS A 778 50.29 20.88 -112.39
C LYS A 778 49.16 21.86 -112.10
N SER A 779 49.45 23.17 -112.04
CA SER A 779 48.46 24.22 -111.77
C SER A 779 47.44 24.32 -112.90
N ASN A 780 47.93 24.43 -114.14
CA ASN A 780 47.13 24.69 -115.35
C ASN A 780 46.09 23.58 -115.65
N LEU A 781 46.30 22.37 -115.14
CA LEU A 781 45.38 21.23 -115.27
C LEU A 781 44.24 21.23 -114.21
N SER A 782 44.30 22.11 -113.21
CA SER A 782 43.43 22.06 -112.03
C SER A 782 42.41 23.21 -111.91
N GLU A 783 42.63 24.32 -112.61
CA GLU A 783 41.69 25.46 -112.64
C GLU A 783 40.49 25.17 -113.55
N MET A 784 40.73 24.68 -114.77
CA MET A 784 39.71 24.28 -115.77
C MET A 784 38.63 23.29 -115.25
N LYS A 785 38.83 22.66 -114.09
CA LYS A 785 37.89 21.71 -113.47
C LYS A 785 37.04 22.33 -112.34
N LYS A 786 37.25 23.60 -111.95
CA LYS A 786 36.57 24.23 -110.81
C LYS A 786 35.55 25.33 -111.19
N GLU A 787 35.62 25.89 -112.39
CA GLU A 787 34.63 26.86 -112.88
C GLU A 787 33.24 26.24 -113.18
N ALA A 788 33.17 24.96 -113.56
CA ALA A 788 31.95 24.36 -114.12
C ALA A 788 30.81 24.14 -113.11
N ASP A 789 31.09 23.53 -111.97
CA ASP A 789 30.03 22.98 -111.09
C ASP A 789 29.38 24.03 -110.16
N LYS A 790 29.99 25.21 -109.99
CA LYS A 790 29.47 26.26 -109.09
C LYS A 790 28.33 27.09 -109.69
N ALA A 791 28.14 27.05 -111.01
CA ALA A 791 27.12 27.87 -111.69
C ALA A 791 25.69 27.33 -111.52
N GLN A 792 25.52 26.04 -111.22
CA GLN A 792 24.21 25.38 -111.23
C GLN A 792 23.38 25.62 -109.96
N GLY A 793 24.02 25.68 -108.78
CA GLY A 793 23.31 25.69 -107.49
C GLY A 793 22.69 27.03 -107.04
N LEU A 794 23.04 28.15 -107.67
CA LEU A 794 22.59 29.49 -107.26
C LEU A 794 21.37 30.02 -108.04
N GLN A 795 20.91 29.29 -109.06
CA GLN A 795 19.81 29.71 -109.93
C GLN A 795 18.41 29.35 -109.40
N GLU A 796 18.29 28.31 -108.54
CA GLU A 796 16.99 27.73 -108.17
C GLU A 796 16.33 28.37 -106.94
N GLN A 797 17.10 29.00 -106.04
CA GLN A 797 16.58 29.45 -104.74
C GLN A 797 15.99 30.88 -104.74
N LEU A 798 16.14 31.64 -105.83
CA LEU A 798 15.82 33.08 -105.84
C LEU A 798 14.41 33.44 -106.38
N ASN A 799 13.73 32.53 -107.06
CA ASN A 799 12.45 32.80 -107.75
C ASN A 799 11.17 32.46 -106.96
N MET A 800 11.26 31.92 -105.73
CA MET A 800 10.10 31.56 -104.88
C MET A 800 9.88 32.54 -103.72
N LEU A 801 10.11 33.83 -103.98
CA LEU A 801 9.80 34.94 -103.08
C LEU A 801 8.48 35.60 -103.51
N LYS A 802 7.58 35.89 -102.53
CA LYS A 802 6.49 36.93 -102.52
C LYS A 802 5.01 36.45 -102.50
N GLN A 803 4.26 37.03 -101.53
CA GLN A 803 2.80 37.33 -101.47
C GLN A 803 1.74 36.30 -101.00
N LYS A 804 1.36 36.33 -99.69
CA LYS A 804 0.07 36.87 -99.12
C LYS A 804 -0.15 36.53 -97.62
N LEU A 805 -1.18 37.12 -96.98
CA LEU A 805 -1.41 37.31 -95.52
C LEU A 805 -2.91 37.12 -95.13
N PHE A 806 -3.25 37.05 -93.82
CA PHE A 806 -4.59 37.01 -93.12
C PHE A 806 -5.19 35.61 -92.76
N THR A 807 -5.95 35.32 -91.67
CA THR A 807 -6.19 35.92 -90.30
C THR A 807 -7.06 35.01 -89.38
N HIS A 808 -7.15 35.37 -88.08
CA HIS A 808 -8.35 35.36 -87.20
C HIS A 808 -8.53 34.24 -86.14
N GLU A 809 -8.47 32.96 -86.50
CA GLU A 809 -8.94 31.84 -85.64
C GLU A 809 -8.24 31.70 -84.27
N ARG A 810 -6.99 32.18 -84.12
CA ARG A 810 -6.21 32.03 -82.87
C ARG A 810 -6.54 33.03 -81.76
N PHE A 811 -7.32 34.08 -82.02
CA PHE A 811 -7.58 35.11 -81.02
C PHE A 811 -8.80 34.79 -80.14
N GLU A 812 -9.89 34.26 -80.73
CA GLU A 812 -11.10 33.91 -79.97
C GLU A 812 -10.84 32.81 -78.94
N ASN A 813 -10.10 31.74 -79.31
CA ASN A 813 -9.76 30.65 -78.40
C ASN A 813 -9.05 31.13 -77.10
N VAL A 814 -8.18 32.14 -77.20
CA VAL A 814 -7.46 32.68 -76.03
C VAL A 814 -8.39 33.50 -75.13
N CYS A 815 -9.38 34.21 -75.70
CA CYS A 815 -10.37 34.95 -74.92
C CYS A 815 -11.37 34.01 -74.22
N GLU A 816 -11.77 32.92 -74.86
CA GLU A 816 -12.67 31.92 -74.27
C GLU A 816 -11.97 31.13 -73.14
N GLU A 817 -10.70 30.76 -73.33
CA GLU A 817 -9.91 30.06 -72.30
C GLU A 817 -9.65 30.96 -71.07
N LEU A 818 -9.46 32.27 -71.26
CA LEU A 818 -9.33 33.24 -70.17
C LEU A 818 -10.63 33.43 -69.36
N ASN A 819 -11.79 33.50 -70.03
CA ASN A 819 -13.09 33.56 -69.34
C ASN A 819 -13.35 32.29 -68.52
N ASN A 820 -13.01 31.13 -69.06
CA ASN A 820 -13.11 29.85 -68.35
C ASN A 820 -12.16 29.77 -67.13
N ALA A 821 -10.98 30.38 -67.19
CA ALA A 821 -10.08 30.49 -66.05
C ALA A 821 -10.68 31.37 -64.93
N LEU A 822 -11.20 32.56 -65.29
CA LEU A 822 -11.81 33.49 -64.34
C LEU A 822 -13.02 32.87 -63.61
N HIS A 823 -13.84 32.09 -64.31
CA HIS A 823 -15.01 31.43 -63.73
C HIS A 823 -14.62 30.36 -62.69
N ARG A 824 -13.56 29.58 -62.95
CA ARG A 824 -13.00 28.61 -61.99
C ARG A 824 -12.47 29.29 -60.73
N GLU A 825 -11.81 30.43 -60.88
CA GLU A 825 -11.28 31.19 -59.74
C GLU A 825 -12.40 31.78 -58.87
N HIS A 826 -13.46 32.34 -59.47
CA HIS A 826 -14.63 32.80 -58.72
C HIS A 826 -15.33 31.65 -57.95
N GLN A 827 -15.43 30.47 -58.58
CA GLN A 827 -16.03 29.29 -57.95
C GLN A 827 -15.17 28.74 -56.80
N ALA A 828 -13.84 28.81 -56.90
CA ALA A 828 -12.93 28.50 -55.80
C ALA A 828 -13.04 29.52 -54.64
N GLN A 829 -13.22 30.81 -54.95
CA GLN A 829 -13.43 31.86 -53.96
C GLN A 829 -14.71 31.64 -53.12
N LEU A 830 -15.80 31.19 -53.77
CA LEU A 830 -17.06 30.86 -53.10
C LEU A 830 -16.90 29.66 -52.16
N LEU A 831 -16.26 28.58 -52.62
CA LEU A 831 -16.00 27.39 -51.78
C LEU A 831 -15.09 27.70 -50.58
N LEU A 832 -14.11 28.60 -50.72
CA LEU A 832 -13.29 29.07 -49.60
C LEU A 832 -14.10 29.87 -48.58
N ASN A 833 -15.03 30.71 -49.03
CA ASN A 833 -15.92 31.45 -48.13
C ASN A 833 -16.90 30.52 -47.40
N GLU A 834 -17.46 29.51 -48.08
CA GLU A 834 -18.31 28.49 -47.44
C GLU A 834 -17.53 27.68 -46.40
N GLN A 835 -16.30 27.26 -46.70
CA GLN A 835 -15.43 26.57 -45.74
C GLN A 835 -15.06 27.46 -44.54
N ALA A 836 -14.77 28.74 -44.76
CA ALA A 836 -14.51 29.68 -43.67
C ALA A 836 -15.74 29.89 -42.78
N GLN A 837 -16.94 29.96 -43.36
CA GLN A 837 -18.20 30.09 -42.62
C GLN A 837 -18.52 28.82 -41.82
N GLN A 838 -18.30 27.62 -42.39
CA GLN A 838 -18.45 26.35 -41.67
C GLN A 838 -17.46 26.22 -40.49
N LEU A 839 -16.22 26.67 -40.66
CA LEU A 839 -15.23 26.73 -39.57
C LEU A 839 -15.65 27.71 -38.46
N GLN A 840 -16.21 28.87 -38.81
CA GLN A 840 -16.72 29.83 -37.83
C GLN A 840 -17.93 29.28 -37.06
N GLU A 841 -18.85 28.59 -37.72
CA GLU A 841 -19.96 27.90 -37.05
C GLU A 841 -19.49 26.78 -36.12
N LEU A 842 -18.49 25.99 -36.53
CA LEU A 842 -17.89 24.96 -35.68
C LEU A 842 -17.19 25.58 -34.46
N ASN A 843 -16.49 26.70 -34.64
CA ASN A 843 -15.87 27.41 -33.53
C ASN A 843 -16.91 27.93 -32.52
N ASN A 844 -18.00 28.53 -32.99
CA ASN A 844 -19.09 29.00 -32.13
C ASN A 844 -19.78 27.84 -31.38
N LYS A 845 -19.94 26.68 -32.03
CA LYS A 845 -20.49 25.46 -31.39
C LYS A 845 -19.53 24.90 -30.34
N LEU A 846 -18.22 24.93 -30.59
CA LEU A 846 -17.19 24.51 -29.63
C LEU A 846 -17.12 25.45 -28.42
N GLU A 847 -17.22 26.77 -28.64
CA GLU A 847 -17.24 27.78 -27.58
C GLU A 847 -18.48 27.64 -26.69
N LEU A 848 -19.65 27.35 -27.27
CA LEU A 848 -20.87 27.03 -26.52
C LEU A 848 -20.74 25.73 -25.72
N GLN A 849 -20.13 24.68 -26.28
CA GLN A 849 -19.86 23.44 -25.54
C GLN A 849 -18.87 23.67 -24.40
N SER A 850 -17.85 24.51 -24.60
CA SER A 850 -16.88 24.87 -23.57
C SER A 850 -17.50 25.70 -22.44
N SER A 851 -18.47 26.58 -22.73
CA SER A 851 -19.19 27.32 -21.68
C SER A 851 -20.16 26.42 -20.91
N GLU A 852 -20.91 25.54 -21.59
CA GLU A 852 -21.72 24.52 -20.91
C GLU A 852 -20.89 23.57 -20.03
N GLU A 853 -19.68 23.21 -20.48
CA GLU A 853 -18.78 22.36 -19.69
C GLU A 853 -18.23 23.12 -18.48
N ALA A 854 -17.89 24.41 -18.63
CA ALA A 854 -17.53 25.27 -17.50
C ALA A 854 -18.68 25.35 -16.46
N ASP A 855 -19.91 25.61 -16.88
CA ASP A 855 -21.09 25.65 -16.00
C ASP A 855 -21.32 24.30 -15.30
N LYS A 856 -21.18 23.18 -16.02
CA LYS A 856 -21.25 21.82 -15.43
C LYS A 856 -20.16 21.61 -14.38
N THR A 857 -18.92 22.06 -14.63
CA THR A 857 -17.85 21.96 -13.61
C THR A 857 -18.10 22.85 -12.40
N GLN A 858 -18.70 24.04 -12.57
CA GLN A 858 -19.09 24.89 -11.45
C GLN A 858 -20.16 24.21 -10.58
N VAL A 859 -21.24 23.71 -11.18
CA VAL A 859 -22.32 23.01 -10.46
C VAL A 859 -21.80 21.75 -9.75
N LEU A 860 -20.87 21.02 -10.37
CA LEU A 860 -20.18 19.90 -9.72
C LEU A 860 -19.33 20.37 -8.53
N SER A 861 -18.61 21.49 -8.64
CA SER A 861 -17.81 22.04 -7.53
C SER A 861 -18.67 22.48 -6.32
N GLU A 862 -19.82 23.09 -6.58
CA GLU A 862 -20.79 23.51 -5.55
C GLU A 862 -21.46 22.29 -4.89
N SER A 863 -21.74 21.25 -5.68
CA SER A 863 -22.26 19.96 -5.19
C SER A 863 -21.23 19.23 -4.30
N VAL A 864 -19.95 19.19 -4.72
CA VAL A 864 -18.85 18.62 -3.94
C VAL A 864 -18.65 19.39 -2.63
N LYS A 865 -18.72 20.73 -2.66
CA LYS A 865 -18.64 21.56 -1.45
C LYS A 865 -19.78 21.26 -0.47
N SER A 866 -21.01 21.17 -0.98
CA SER A 866 -22.20 20.82 -0.18
C SER A 866 -22.07 19.41 0.43
N LEU A 867 -21.53 18.45 -0.32
CA LEU A 867 -21.24 17.10 0.17
C LEU A 867 -20.15 17.07 1.25
N LEU A 868 -19.10 17.89 1.11
CA LEU A 868 -18.06 18.04 2.13
C LEU A 868 -18.61 18.64 3.43
N GLU A 869 -19.47 19.65 3.34
CA GLU A 869 -20.14 20.25 4.49
C GLU A 869 -21.07 19.24 5.21
N ALA A 870 -21.88 18.49 4.45
CA ALA A 870 -22.69 17.40 4.98
C ALA A 870 -21.85 16.28 5.65
N THR A 871 -20.70 15.94 5.06
CA THR A 871 -19.74 14.96 5.60
C THR A 871 -19.11 15.45 6.91
N MET A 872 -18.79 16.75 7.02
CA MET A 872 -18.28 17.34 8.27
C MET A 872 -19.34 17.36 9.38
N GLU A 873 -20.60 17.62 9.04
CA GLU A 873 -21.70 17.61 10.01
C GLU A 873 -22.05 16.19 10.47
N LEU A 874 -22.03 15.20 9.58
CA LEU A 874 -22.09 13.77 9.96
C LEU A 874 -20.98 13.41 10.96
N ARG A 875 -19.74 13.88 10.74
CA ARG A 875 -18.62 13.68 11.69
C ARG A 875 -18.79 14.45 13.02
N ARG A 876 -19.57 15.53 13.09
CA ARG A 876 -19.97 16.14 14.37
C ARG A 876 -20.99 15.26 15.10
N ARG A 877 -22.05 14.84 14.41
CA ARG A 877 -23.10 13.99 14.98
C ARG A 877 -22.58 12.63 15.44
N ASP A 878 -21.69 12.00 14.68
CA ASP A 878 -21.06 10.72 15.06
C ASP A 878 -20.19 10.85 16.33
N ARG A 879 -19.54 12.01 16.55
CA ARG A 879 -18.82 12.29 17.82
C ARG A 879 -19.78 12.49 18.99
N PHE A 880 -20.89 13.22 18.79
CA PHE A 880 -21.92 13.40 19.81
C PHE A 880 -22.59 12.07 20.19
N LEU A 881 -22.93 11.24 19.20
CA LEU A 881 -23.50 9.90 19.41
C LEU A 881 -22.54 8.97 20.17
N ARG A 882 -21.23 8.99 19.86
CA ARG A 882 -20.24 8.23 20.63
C ARG A 882 -20.12 8.70 22.09
N GLN A 883 -20.29 10.00 22.35
CA GLN A 883 -20.31 10.53 23.72
C GLN A 883 -21.59 10.13 24.46
N GLN A 884 -22.75 10.19 23.80
CA GLN A 884 -24.03 9.69 24.32
C GLN A 884 -23.97 8.19 24.64
N ASN A 885 -23.47 7.35 23.73
CA ASN A 885 -23.33 5.90 23.98
C ASN A 885 -22.44 5.59 25.19
N ARG A 886 -21.35 6.33 25.41
CA ARG A 886 -20.49 6.15 26.60
C ARG A 886 -21.22 6.46 27.92
N LEU A 887 -22.12 7.45 27.91
CA LEU A 887 -22.95 7.77 29.07
C LEU A 887 -24.05 6.71 29.26
N LEU A 888 -24.63 6.21 28.17
CA LEU A 888 -25.61 5.13 28.20
C LEU A 888 -25.01 3.83 28.78
N THR A 889 -23.85 3.38 28.27
CA THR A 889 -23.20 2.16 28.77
C THR A 889 -22.75 2.28 30.22
N GLN A 890 -22.34 3.47 30.67
CA GLN A 890 -22.06 3.72 32.08
C GLN A 890 -23.32 3.57 32.94
N LEU A 891 -24.44 4.18 32.54
CA LEU A 891 -25.72 4.05 33.24
C LEU A 891 -26.26 2.61 33.23
N GLU A 892 -26.06 1.85 32.15
CA GLU A 892 -26.44 0.44 32.07
C GLU A 892 -25.56 -0.45 32.97
N GLN A 893 -24.27 -0.16 33.10
CA GLN A 893 -23.40 -0.84 34.07
C GLN A 893 -23.78 -0.50 35.51
N ASP A 894 -24.03 0.77 35.82
CA ASP A 894 -24.41 1.18 37.17
C ASP A 894 -25.80 0.61 37.56
N LYS A 895 -26.73 0.52 36.61
CA LYS A 895 -28.00 -0.20 36.77
C LYS A 895 -27.80 -1.70 37.02
N ARG A 896 -26.89 -2.36 36.29
CA ARG A 896 -26.57 -3.78 36.52
C ARG A 896 -26.05 -4.00 37.94
N ARG A 897 -25.01 -3.26 38.36
CA ARG A 897 -24.42 -3.34 39.71
C ARG A 897 -25.46 -3.09 40.82
N LEU A 898 -26.35 -2.13 40.62
CA LEU A 898 -27.42 -1.85 41.58
C LEU A 898 -28.43 -3.01 41.65
N SER A 899 -28.80 -3.60 40.51
CA SER A 899 -29.72 -4.75 40.45
C SER A 899 -29.10 -6.00 41.11
N GLU A 900 -27.80 -6.22 40.94
CA GLU A 900 -27.06 -7.30 41.61
C GLU A 900 -27.03 -7.07 43.13
N SER A 901 -26.65 -5.86 43.56
CA SER A 901 -26.64 -5.50 44.99
C SER A 901 -28.02 -5.58 45.67
N ILE A 902 -29.11 -5.32 44.93
CA ILE A 902 -30.48 -5.49 45.45
C ILE A 902 -30.79 -6.97 45.61
N ARG A 903 -30.56 -7.79 44.58
CA ARG A 903 -30.80 -9.25 44.63
C ARG A 903 -29.98 -9.94 45.71
N ASP A 904 -28.72 -9.52 45.89
CA ASP A 904 -27.86 -10.05 46.95
C ASP A 904 -28.41 -9.69 48.35
N ALA A 905 -28.87 -8.45 48.54
CA ALA A 905 -29.52 -8.02 49.78
C ALA A 905 -30.86 -8.74 50.04
N GLU A 906 -31.68 -8.95 49.01
CA GLU A 906 -32.93 -9.72 49.08
C GLU A 906 -32.65 -11.19 49.43
N SER A 907 -31.63 -11.80 48.84
CA SER A 907 -31.22 -13.17 49.17
C SER A 907 -30.76 -13.30 50.63
N ALA A 908 -29.99 -12.32 51.13
CA ALA A 908 -29.54 -12.28 52.51
C ALA A 908 -30.71 -12.07 53.50
N LEU A 909 -31.67 -11.22 53.16
CA LEU A 909 -32.89 -11.02 53.93
C LEU A 909 -33.78 -12.26 53.96
N CYS A 910 -33.95 -12.94 52.82
CA CYS A 910 -34.68 -14.21 52.72
C CYS A 910 -34.04 -15.31 53.58
N THR A 911 -32.71 -15.45 53.55
CA THR A 911 -32.00 -16.41 54.42
C THR A 911 -32.13 -16.04 55.89
N ALA A 912 -31.98 -14.76 56.25
CA ALA A 912 -32.17 -14.30 57.64
C ALA A 912 -33.62 -14.48 58.15
N ALA A 913 -34.62 -14.35 57.28
CA ALA A 913 -36.01 -14.63 57.61
C ALA A 913 -36.25 -16.13 57.85
N LYS A 914 -35.70 -17.00 56.99
CA LYS A 914 -35.75 -18.47 57.18
C LYS A 914 -35.05 -18.90 58.47
N ASP A 915 -33.84 -18.40 58.73
CA ASP A 915 -33.10 -18.68 59.97
C ASP A 915 -33.93 -18.31 61.22
N ARG A 916 -34.61 -17.16 61.18
CA ARG A 916 -35.51 -16.70 62.25
C ARG A 916 -36.73 -17.63 62.43
N GLU A 917 -37.35 -18.07 61.34
CA GLU A 917 -38.49 -18.99 61.37
C GLU A 917 -38.10 -20.36 61.97
N SER A 918 -36.92 -20.88 61.61
CA SER A 918 -36.36 -22.12 62.19
C SER A 918 -36.07 -21.98 63.68
N ILE A 919 -35.50 -20.85 64.13
CA ILE A 919 -35.28 -20.58 65.57
C ILE A 919 -36.63 -20.51 66.32
N ILE A 920 -37.63 -19.80 65.78
CA ILE A 920 -38.98 -19.71 66.39
C ILE A 920 -39.63 -21.09 66.50
N SER A 921 -39.45 -21.95 65.48
CA SER A 921 -39.98 -23.31 65.47
C SER A 921 -39.30 -24.18 66.54
N HIS A 922 -37.97 -24.07 66.69
CA HIS A 922 -37.23 -24.77 67.74
C HIS A 922 -37.59 -24.25 69.16
N MET A 923 -37.79 -22.93 69.33
CA MET A 923 -38.28 -22.34 70.59
C MET A 923 -39.63 -22.92 71.01
N LYS A 924 -40.60 -23.02 70.10
CA LYS A 924 -41.93 -23.60 70.37
C LYS A 924 -41.83 -25.08 70.77
N ALA A 925 -41.00 -25.86 70.09
CA ALA A 925 -40.79 -27.26 70.45
C ALA A 925 -40.22 -27.42 71.87
N VAL A 926 -39.29 -26.57 72.28
CA VAL A 926 -38.77 -26.54 73.66
C VAL A 926 -39.87 -26.11 74.64
N GLU A 927 -40.62 -25.04 74.34
CA GLU A 927 -41.75 -24.59 75.17
C GLU A 927 -42.80 -25.69 75.40
N ASP A 928 -43.16 -26.45 74.36
CA ASP A 928 -44.08 -27.59 74.43
C ASP A 928 -43.55 -28.71 75.32
N THR A 929 -42.24 -28.98 75.31
CA THR A 929 -41.64 -29.99 76.21
C THR A 929 -41.64 -29.53 77.67
N LEU A 930 -41.37 -28.25 77.94
CA LEU A 930 -41.43 -27.68 79.28
C LEU A 930 -42.86 -27.64 79.83
N HIS A 931 -43.86 -27.38 78.96
CA HIS A 931 -45.27 -27.50 79.31
C HIS A 931 -45.62 -28.93 79.75
N LYS A 932 -45.16 -29.96 79.02
CA LYS A 932 -45.38 -31.37 79.41
C LYS A 932 -44.76 -31.72 80.77
N VAL A 933 -43.54 -31.23 81.06
CA VAL A 933 -42.87 -31.43 82.36
C VAL A 933 -43.64 -30.73 83.49
N ARG A 934 -44.08 -29.48 83.27
CA ARG A 934 -44.91 -28.74 84.24
C ARG A 934 -46.21 -29.48 84.54
N ASP A 935 -46.88 -29.99 83.52
CA ASP A 935 -48.16 -30.67 83.66
C ASP A 935 -48.01 -32.04 84.35
N GLN A 936 -46.87 -32.73 84.16
CA GLN A 936 -46.47 -33.89 84.96
C GLN A 936 -46.20 -33.54 86.44
N ALA A 937 -45.52 -32.42 86.71
CA ALA A 937 -45.21 -31.96 88.06
C ALA A 937 -46.44 -31.45 88.85
N LEU A 938 -47.53 -31.08 88.14
CA LEU A 938 -48.79 -30.64 88.74
C LEU A 938 -49.78 -31.81 89.05
N LEU A 939 -49.44 -33.06 88.73
CA LEU A 939 -50.28 -34.20 89.11
C LEU A 939 -50.30 -34.39 90.65
N PRO A 940 -51.49 -34.50 91.29
CA PRO A 940 -51.56 -34.63 92.74
C PRO A 940 -50.89 -35.89 93.31
N CYS A 941 -50.10 -35.72 94.38
CA CYS A 941 -49.49 -36.81 95.15
C CYS A 941 -50.51 -37.64 95.96
N THR A 942 -51.36 -38.42 95.29
CA THR A 942 -52.24 -39.42 95.94
C THR A 942 -51.69 -40.85 95.92
N ALA A 943 -50.48 -41.05 95.37
CA ALA A 943 -49.77 -42.33 95.32
C ALA A 943 -48.50 -42.39 96.21
N ALA A 944 -48.36 -41.47 97.17
CA ALA A 944 -47.22 -41.40 98.10
C ALA A 944 -47.30 -42.46 99.22
N ALA A 945 -47.34 -43.74 98.84
CA ALA A 945 -47.30 -44.90 99.75
C ALA A 945 -46.31 -46.00 99.29
N THR A 946 -45.67 -45.84 98.14
CA THR A 946 -44.63 -46.74 97.61
C THR A 946 -43.46 -45.91 97.05
N ASN A 947 -42.23 -46.28 97.38
CA ASN A 947 -41.03 -45.45 97.32
C ASN A 947 -40.41 -45.27 95.91
N ASP A 948 -41.19 -44.82 94.92
CA ASP A 948 -40.67 -44.52 93.55
C ASP A 948 -41.28 -43.23 92.99
N PHE A 949 -40.93 -42.09 93.59
CA PHE A 949 -41.19 -40.77 93.01
C PHE A 949 -39.92 -40.25 92.31
N THR A 950 -39.58 -40.85 91.18
CA THR A 950 -38.48 -40.38 90.32
C THR A 950 -39.01 -39.32 89.34
N LEU A 951 -38.58 -38.08 89.51
CA LEU A 951 -38.75 -37.03 88.51
C LEU A 951 -37.89 -37.39 87.29
N GLU A 952 -38.49 -37.97 86.25
CA GLU A 952 -37.76 -38.23 85.01
C GLU A 952 -37.16 -36.92 84.49
N LEU A 953 -35.85 -36.93 84.24
CA LEU A 953 -35.20 -35.84 83.51
C LEU A 953 -35.89 -35.70 82.15
N PRO A 954 -36.31 -34.49 81.73
CA PRO A 954 -36.77 -34.29 80.38
C PRO A 954 -35.66 -34.68 79.41
N LYS A 955 -35.88 -35.75 78.66
CA LYS A 955 -35.02 -36.18 77.56
C LYS A 955 -35.23 -35.22 76.38
N LEU A 956 -34.77 -33.98 76.56
CA LEU A 956 -34.42 -33.12 75.44
C LEU A 956 -33.29 -33.84 74.69
N HIS A 957 -33.67 -34.56 73.63
CA HIS A 957 -32.70 -34.94 72.63
C HIS A 957 -32.12 -33.64 72.07
N LEU A 958 -30.88 -33.34 72.46
CA LEU A 958 -30.09 -32.26 71.87
C LEU A 958 -29.73 -32.67 70.43
N GLU A 959 -30.72 -32.60 69.53
CA GLU A 959 -30.43 -32.30 68.14
C GLU A 959 -29.93 -30.86 68.11
N THR A 960 -28.62 -30.69 68.35
CA THR A 960 -27.85 -29.55 67.85
C THR A 960 -28.32 -29.27 66.43
N PHE A 961 -28.87 -28.08 66.18
CA PHE A 961 -29.47 -27.64 64.91
C PHE A 961 -28.93 -28.43 63.72
N SER A 962 -29.67 -29.47 63.31
CA SER A 962 -29.14 -30.50 62.40
C SER A 962 -29.05 -30.02 60.95
N GLU A 963 -29.79 -28.96 60.63
CA GLU A 963 -29.63 -28.21 59.37
C GLU A 963 -28.30 -27.44 59.38
N GLU A 964 -27.41 -27.81 58.43
CA GLU A 964 -26.03 -27.30 58.35
C GLU A 964 -25.91 -25.77 58.20
N GLY A 965 -26.99 -25.06 57.86
CA GLY A 965 -27.02 -23.59 57.76
C GLY A 965 -26.99 -22.82 59.09
N LEU A 966 -27.47 -23.39 60.20
CA LEU A 966 -27.56 -22.69 61.50
C LEU A 966 -26.27 -22.76 62.34
N LYS A 967 -25.30 -23.58 61.89
CA LYS A 967 -24.12 -23.95 62.66
C LYS A 967 -23.03 -22.87 62.64
N GLY A 968 -23.17 -21.89 63.53
CA GLY A 968 -22.17 -20.83 63.74
C GLY A 968 -22.73 -19.43 63.93
N ARG A 969 -24.04 -19.21 63.78
CA ARG A 969 -24.64 -17.90 64.10
C ARG A 969 -24.70 -17.67 65.62
N PRO A 970 -24.34 -16.47 66.11
CA PRO A 970 -24.29 -16.19 67.55
C PRO A 970 -25.66 -16.24 68.22
N GLU A 971 -26.76 -15.97 67.51
CA GLU A 971 -28.13 -16.02 68.04
C GLU A 971 -28.56 -17.45 68.35
N ALA A 972 -28.30 -18.40 67.43
CA ALA A 972 -28.57 -19.82 67.63
C ALA A 972 -27.68 -20.42 68.74
N ALA A 973 -26.39 -20.03 68.77
CA ALA A 973 -25.47 -20.45 69.82
C ALA A 973 -25.86 -19.93 71.21
N ALA A 974 -26.30 -18.67 71.31
CA ALA A 974 -26.80 -18.09 72.56
C ALA A 974 -28.08 -18.80 73.04
N PHE A 975 -29.02 -19.08 72.13
CA PHE A 975 -30.24 -19.82 72.48
C PHE A 975 -29.92 -21.23 72.99
N GLN A 976 -29.01 -21.95 72.32
CA GLN A 976 -28.61 -23.29 72.75
C GLN A 976 -27.85 -23.27 74.10
N ALA A 977 -27.04 -22.23 74.36
CA ALA A 977 -26.41 -22.04 75.67
C ALA A 977 -27.42 -21.76 76.80
N VAL A 978 -28.52 -21.06 76.51
CA VAL A 978 -29.62 -20.84 77.47
C VAL A 978 -30.36 -22.14 77.77
N ILE A 979 -30.67 -22.96 76.76
CA ILE A 979 -31.26 -24.30 76.98
C ILE A 979 -30.35 -25.16 77.83
N GLN A 980 -29.05 -25.20 77.52
CA GLN A 980 -28.06 -25.96 78.27
C GLN A 980 -27.99 -25.51 79.73
N SER A 981 -27.91 -24.19 79.97
CA SER A 981 -27.89 -23.60 81.32
C SER A 981 -29.18 -23.91 82.10
N PHE A 982 -30.34 -23.86 81.43
CA PHE A 982 -31.61 -24.23 82.04
C PHE A 982 -31.63 -25.72 82.45
N MET A 983 -31.12 -26.61 81.59
CA MET A 983 -31.04 -28.04 81.88
C MET A 983 -30.11 -28.35 83.05
N GLU A 984 -28.96 -27.66 83.14
CA GLU A 984 -28.04 -27.78 84.28
C GLU A 984 -28.69 -27.30 85.59
N VAL A 985 -29.41 -26.17 85.57
CA VAL A 985 -30.18 -25.68 86.72
C VAL A 985 -31.32 -26.64 87.08
N TYR A 986 -32.03 -27.20 86.11
CA TYR A 986 -33.09 -28.19 86.34
C TYR A 986 -32.54 -29.46 86.99
N GLN A 987 -31.42 -30.00 86.50
CA GLN A 987 -30.74 -31.15 87.10
C GLN A 987 -30.26 -30.86 88.54
N LEU A 988 -29.74 -29.65 88.78
CA LEU A 988 -29.35 -29.21 90.12
C LEU A 988 -30.55 -29.09 91.08
N ILE A 989 -31.71 -28.65 90.58
CA ILE A 989 -32.96 -28.59 91.37
C ILE A 989 -33.47 -30.00 91.66
N VAL A 990 -33.55 -30.89 90.67
CA VAL A 990 -34.01 -32.29 90.85
C VAL A 990 -33.15 -33.01 91.88
N SER A 991 -31.82 -32.99 91.72
CA SER A 991 -30.89 -33.62 92.69
C SER A 991 -30.98 -33.00 94.09
N ARG A 992 -31.22 -31.69 94.21
CA ARG A 992 -31.42 -31.03 95.51
C ARG A 992 -32.78 -31.36 96.14
N VAL A 993 -33.82 -31.58 95.35
CA VAL A 993 -35.12 -32.08 95.80
C VAL A 993 -34.99 -33.52 96.29
N GLU A 994 -34.30 -34.41 95.57
CA GLU A 994 -34.01 -35.78 96.03
C GLU A 994 -33.28 -35.81 97.38
N VAL A 995 -32.26 -34.95 97.55
CA VAL A 995 -31.55 -34.80 98.83
C VAL A 995 -32.47 -34.28 99.95
N LEU A 996 -33.37 -33.35 99.64
CA LEU A 996 -34.36 -32.84 100.60
C LEU A 996 -35.44 -33.87 100.95
N VAL A 997 -35.83 -34.75 100.02
CA VAL A 997 -36.79 -35.85 100.22
C VAL A 997 -36.19 -36.99 101.05
N ARG A 998 -34.89 -37.28 100.91
CA ARG A 998 -34.17 -38.24 101.80
C ARG A 998 -33.86 -37.66 103.19
N LYS A 999 -33.91 -36.33 103.36
CA LYS A 999 -33.63 -35.66 104.64
C LYS A 999 -34.63 -35.99 105.76
N PRO A 1000 -35.96 -36.04 105.56
CA PRO A 1000 -36.88 -36.52 106.59
C PRO A 1000 -36.66 -38.00 106.93
N GLU A 1001 -36.29 -38.88 105.99
CA GLU A 1001 -35.97 -40.29 106.30
C GLU A 1001 -34.75 -40.39 107.25
N SER A 1002 -33.71 -39.60 106.98
CA SER A 1002 -32.54 -39.43 107.85
C SER A 1002 -32.92 -38.90 109.24
N LEU A 1003 -33.78 -37.87 109.31
CA LEU A 1003 -34.29 -37.34 110.58
C LEU A 1003 -35.19 -38.35 111.32
N GLN A 1004 -35.97 -39.16 110.60
CA GLN A 1004 -36.86 -40.18 111.16
C GLN A 1004 -36.06 -41.37 111.72
N LEU A 1005 -34.97 -41.76 111.04
CA LEU A 1005 -33.94 -42.66 111.57
C LEU A 1005 -33.26 -42.07 112.82
N HIS A 1006 -32.94 -40.78 112.84
CA HIS A 1006 -32.33 -40.13 114.00
C HIS A 1006 -33.32 -40.05 115.18
N ILE A 1007 -34.60 -39.77 114.93
CA ILE A 1007 -35.69 -39.80 115.92
C ILE A 1007 -35.94 -41.24 116.42
N ALA A 1008 -35.83 -42.25 115.57
CA ALA A 1008 -35.91 -43.65 115.97
C ALA A 1008 -34.73 -44.05 116.87
N ALA A 1009 -33.51 -43.60 116.56
CA ALA A 1009 -32.33 -43.81 117.40
C ALA A 1009 -32.40 -43.03 118.73
N LEU A 1010 -33.00 -41.83 118.75
CA LEU A 1010 -33.30 -41.10 119.97
C LEU A 1010 -34.38 -41.80 120.81
N LYS A 1011 -35.42 -42.35 120.17
CA LYS A 1011 -36.44 -43.17 120.86
C LYS A 1011 -35.84 -44.45 121.45
N SER A 1012 -34.94 -45.15 120.76
CA SER A 1012 -34.29 -46.34 121.33
C SER A 1012 -33.33 -45.98 122.46
N ARG A 1013 -32.64 -44.83 122.39
CA ARG A 1013 -31.85 -44.27 123.51
C ARG A 1013 -32.73 -43.88 124.70
N LEU A 1014 -33.93 -43.34 124.47
CA LEU A 1014 -34.89 -43.04 125.55
C LEU A 1014 -35.46 -44.33 126.18
N GLN A 1015 -35.77 -45.34 125.36
CA GLN A 1015 -36.24 -46.65 125.84
C GLN A 1015 -35.15 -47.44 126.59
N THR A 1016 -33.87 -47.23 126.28
CA THR A 1016 -32.75 -47.81 127.04
C THR A 1016 -32.39 -47.00 128.29
N ALA A 1017 -32.62 -45.69 128.31
CA ALA A 1017 -32.52 -44.87 129.53
C ALA A 1017 -33.63 -45.21 130.56
N ASN A 1018 -34.87 -45.42 130.09
CA ASN A 1018 -36.01 -45.81 130.93
C ASN A 1018 -35.90 -47.21 131.57
N LEU A 1019 -34.80 -47.93 131.35
CA LEU A 1019 -34.48 -49.21 131.99
C LEU A 1019 -33.41 -49.08 133.11
N TYR A 1020 -32.92 -47.87 133.40
CA TYR A 1020 -31.81 -47.64 134.34
C TYR A 1020 -32.00 -46.54 135.40
N GLU A 1021 -33.18 -45.90 135.48
CA GLU A 1021 -33.51 -45.00 136.61
C GLU A 1021 -34.80 -45.44 137.31
N GLY A 1022 -34.61 -46.20 138.38
CA GLY A 1022 -35.66 -46.58 139.32
C GLY A 1022 -35.12 -46.55 140.75
N ASP A 1023 -34.81 -45.36 141.27
CA ASP A 1023 -34.85 -45.04 142.70
C ASP A 1023 -34.57 -43.53 142.96
N LEU A 1024 -35.04 -43.03 144.12
CA LEU A 1024 -34.77 -41.70 144.73
C LEU A 1024 -35.59 -40.45 144.27
N THR A 1025 -36.86 -40.45 144.65
CA THR A 1025 -37.52 -39.41 145.50
C THR A 1025 -37.27 -37.89 145.34
N ASN A 1026 -38.38 -37.16 145.12
CA ASN A 1026 -38.73 -35.81 145.63
C ASN A 1026 -37.92 -34.56 145.22
N GLY A 1027 -38.60 -33.51 144.68
CA GLY A 1027 -37.93 -32.20 144.55
C GLY A 1027 -38.61 -30.89 144.10
N LYS A 1028 -39.85 -30.85 143.55
CA LYS A 1028 -40.67 -29.63 143.27
C LYS A 1028 -40.08 -28.47 142.40
N SER A 1029 -40.94 -28.01 141.45
CA SER A 1029 -41.02 -26.65 140.89
C SER A 1029 -39.88 -26.22 139.91
N ALA A 1030 -40.06 -25.29 138.97
CA ALA A 1030 -41.19 -24.39 138.67
C ALA A 1030 -41.27 -24.04 137.17
N PHE A 1031 -42.48 -23.70 136.71
CA PHE A 1031 -42.84 -22.68 135.71
C PHE A 1031 -41.89 -22.24 134.56
N ASP A 1032 -42.49 -22.28 133.36
CA ASP A 1032 -42.59 -21.17 132.39
C ASP A 1032 -41.62 -20.94 131.22
N VAL A 1033 -42.22 -20.21 130.25
CA VAL A 1033 -41.68 -19.51 129.08
C VAL A 1033 -41.41 -20.42 127.85
N ILE A 1034 -42.38 -20.67 126.96
CA ILE A 1034 -43.03 -19.77 125.96
C ILE A 1034 -42.26 -19.72 124.62
N PHE A 1035 -42.91 -20.23 123.56
CA PHE A 1035 -42.92 -19.76 122.15
C PHE A 1035 -41.59 -19.65 121.36
N VAL A 1036 -41.56 -19.67 120.02
CA VAL A 1036 -42.40 -20.28 118.94
C VAL A 1036 -41.70 -19.94 117.60
N ILE A 1037 -41.87 -20.79 116.59
CA ILE A 1037 -41.43 -20.61 115.17
C ILE A 1037 -39.90 -20.54 114.96
#